data_AF-A0A9P8V1S6-F1
#
_entry.id   AF-A0A9P8V1S6-F1
#
_cell.length_a   1.000
_cell.length_b   1.000
_cell.length_c   1.000
_cell.angle_alpha   90.00
_cell.angle_beta   90.00
_cell.angle_gamma   90.00
#
_symmetry.space_group_name_H-M   'P 1'
#
loop_
_entity.id
_entity.type
_entity.pdbx_description
1 polymer ?
#
loop_
_entity_poly.entity_id
_entity_poly.type
_entity_poly.pdbx_seq_one_letter_code
_entity_poly.pdbx_strand_id
1 'polypeptide(L)'
;MTVPAYSSKAESARILDLVTTLVNDTALPAAAVAQRANVDFTSTRDAPYFPIPLKETEVTAALKAIEGSLAAALAATKDDAPKARRIRIDLEKTTAFLFQAYLARVGGLGKLDKNVRSLLKDTDLLQAQSNPYRRMSANLYRTADPNEYYHIHGSLEASTTLQMIGLPSHQPGLESHADIVAAIEPAVEKHTVAELEALNAKHRQAGVKAFRHEEFLQTPHGRANAKAAPWSVDAIETSSPPSPLPSTGDNRPLSGIKVLEICRIIAGPTICRILGEYGADVLKITSPNLSDVPFFQVDGNMGKHAADLDLKTPEGREVFEKLLAEADVLVDGYRPGALEKLGYGPKALGERAAARGRGYVYVNENCFGYEGEWKHRPGWQQIADCVSGVAWAQGKFMGLDEPVVPPFPISDYGTGCMGAIAAMSGLYHRATVGGSWHGKASLLQYDLLLFRVGLLPEDVQQRLRDGMGEDFFALRHAHSVDHISGLALQQLRKNYPEFVDHPRYLDHWYSAGYGKEVAAVKPVVEIEGLEISFQRASRPNGADEATWEFRDGDRRIEVNGVYHRSNTSHTMGSQANANAPLGKEFTKEVIDSMGPATDPRMREVMSSLIRHLHEFATEVQLTTDEWMAGVQMINWAGQMSDDKRNEGQLVCDVLGLES
;
A
#
# COMPACT_ATOMS: atom_id res chain seq x y z
N MET A 1 -39.38 -6.40 -14.29
CA MET A 1 -38.60 -5.32 -13.65
C MET A 1 -37.14 -5.59 -13.97
N THR A 2 -36.47 -4.68 -14.69
CA THR A 2 -35.04 -4.78 -14.98
C THR A 2 -34.27 -4.71 -13.67
N VAL A 3 -33.44 -5.71 -13.37
CA VAL A 3 -32.51 -5.64 -12.23
C VAL A 3 -31.60 -4.42 -12.47
N PRO A 4 -31.44 -3.51 -11.49
CA PRO A 4 -30.54 -2.38 -11.65
C PRO A 4 -29.12 -2.88 -11.93
N ALA A 5 -28.41 -2.21 -12.85
CA ALA A 5 -27.00 -2.52 -13.08
C ALA A 5 -26.19 -2.29 -11.79
N TYR A 6 -25.24 -3.18 -11.50
CA TYR A 6 -24.32 -3.04 -10.37
C TYR A 6 -23.56 -1.70 -10.47
N SER A 7 -23.46 -0.98 -9.34
CA SER A 7 -22.74 0.29 -9.20
C SER A 7 -21.82 0.18 -7.99
N SER A 8 -20.50 0.26 -8.24
CA SER A 8 -19.51 0.21 -7.16
C SER A 8 -19.68 1.38 -6.18
N LYS A 9 -20.08 2.58 -6.65
CA LYS A 9 -20.38 3.73 -5.76
C LYS A 9 -21.55 3.45 -4.84
N ALA A 10 -22.66 2.95 -5.40
CA ALA A 10 -23.85 2.64 -4.61
C ALA A 10 -23.55 1.53 -3.59
N GLU A 11 -22.75 0.54 -4.00
CA GLU A 11 -22.33 -0.55 -3.12
C GLU A 11 -21.36 -0.08 -2.03
N SER A 12 -20.40 0.80 -2.33
CA SER A 12 -19.56 1.46 -1.32
C SER A 12 -20.37 2.23 -0.28
N ALA A 13 -21.39 2.97 -0.71
CA ALA A 13 -22.29 3.66 0.21
C ALA A 13 -23.07 2.67 1.10
N ARG A 14 -23.62 1.59 0.52
CA ARG A 14 -24.31 0.54 1.28
C ARG A 14 -23.37 -0.15 2.28
N ILE A 15 -22.12 -0.39 1.91
CA ILE A 15 -21.12 -1.02 2.78
C ILE A 15 -20.72 -0.06 3.90
N LEU A 16 -20.53 1.23 3.61
CA LEU A 16 -20.29 2.25 4.64
C LEU A 16 -21.40 2.20 5.71
N ASP A 17 -22.66 2.14 5.27
CA ASP A 17 -23.81 2.01 6.17
C ASP A 17 -23.72 0.76 7.03
N LEU A 18 -23.49 -0.40 6.42
CA LEU A 18 -23.37 -1.67 7.13
C LEU A 18 -22.23 -1.61 8.17
N VAL A 19 -21.03 -1.20 7.75
CA VAL A 19 -19.85 -1.18 8.62
C VAL A 19 -20.06 -0.30 9.85
N THR A 20 -20.74 0.85 9.72
CA THR A 20 -21.07 1.69 10.89
C THR A 20 -21.93 1.00 11.94
N THR A 21 -22.70 -0.03 11.57
CA THR A 21 -23.51 -0.83 12.51
C THR A 21 -22.77 -2.01 13.14
N LEU A 22 -21.59 -2.36 12.60
CA LEU A 22 -20.81 -3.52 13.04
C LEU A 22 -19.81 -3.18 14.15
N VAL A 23 -19.66 -1.90 14.47
CA VAL A 23 -18.70 -1.38 15.45
C VAL A 23 -19.44 -0.57 16.52
N ASN A 24 -18.82 -0.46 17.70
CA ASN A 24 -19.36 0.32 18.81
C ASN A 24 -18.83 1.76 18.79
N ASP A 25 -19.34 2.60 19.70
CA ASP A 25 -18.99 4.02 19.79
C ASP A 25 -17.51 4.27 20.15
N THR A 26 -16.84 3.31 20.80
CA THR A 26 -15.40 3.44 21.06
C THR A 26 -14.58 3.20 19.79
N ALA A 27 -14.96 2.22 18.99
CA ALA A 27 -14.33 1.91 17.71
C ALA A 27 -14.63 2.95 16.63
N LEU A 28 -15.80 3.59 16.65
CA LEU A 28 -16.18 4.68 15.76
C LEU A 28 -17.02 5.74 16.50
N PRO A 29 -16.41 6.87 16.93
CA PRO A 29 -17.11 7.95 17.63
C PRO A 29 -18.31 8.51 16.87
N ALA A 30 -19.37 8.89 17.60
CA ALA A 30 -20.57 9.48 17.04
C ALA A 30 -20.31 10.73 16.16
N ALA A 31 -19.29 11.53 16.50
CA ALA A 31 -18.88 12.68 15.70
C ALA A 31 -18.38 12.29 14.30
N ALA A 32 -17.70 11.15 14.16
CA ALA A 32 -17.30 10.61 12.87
C ALA A 32 -18.48 9.99 12.13
N VAL A 33 -19.38 9.26 12.82
CA VAL A 33 -20.61 8.73 12.22
C VAL A 33 -21.46 9.85 11.61
N ALA A 34 -21.54 11.00 12.28
CA ALA A 34 -22.27 12.16 11.76
C ALA A 34 -21.69 12.72 10.44
N GLN A 35 -20.38 12.56 10.19
CA GLN A 35 -19.75 13.00 8.94
C GLN A 35 -20.11 12.14 7.74
N ARG A 36 -20.72 10.96 7.94
CA ARG A 36 -21.16 10.06 6.86
C ARG A 36 -22.05 10.75 5.84
N ALA A 37 -22.89 11.69 6.28
CA ALA A 37 -23.77 12.47 5.41
C ALA A 37 -23.02 13.40 4.45
N ASN A 38 -21.74 13.67 4.71
CA ASN A 38 -20.88 14.52 3.90
C ASN A 38 -19.97 13.73 2.94
N VAL A 39 -20.08 12.39 2.91
CA VAL A 39 -19.29 11.51 2.07
C VAL A 39 -19.89 11.42 0.67
N ASP A 40 -19.04 11.58 -0.34
CA ASP A 40 -19.36 11.44 -1.76
C ASP A 40 -18.41 10.45 -2.43
N PHE A 41 -18.95 9.35 -2.95
CA PHE A 41 -18.19 8.37 -3.71
C PHE A 41 -18.16 8.77 -5.19
N THR A 42 -16.96 8.84 -5.75
CA THR A 42 -16.72 9.22 -7.15
C THR A 42 -16.04 8.10 -7.90
N SER A 43 -16.40 7.93 -9.16
CA SER A 43 -15.84 6.92 -10.05
C SER A 43 -16.10 7.32 -11.49
N THR A 44 -15.15 7.05 -12.37
CA THR A 44 -15.31 7.20 -13.82
C THR A 44 -15.99 6.00 -14.46
N ARG A 45 -15.76 4.78 -13.93
CA ARG A 45 -16.28 3.52 -14.50
C ARG A 45 -17.46 2.93 -13.74
N ASP A 46 -17.52 3.15 -12.44
CA ASP A 46 -18.54 2.64 -11.50
C ASP A 46 -18.69 1.10 -11.49
N ALA A 47 -17.57 0.38 -11.68
CA ALA A 47 -17.52 -1.09 -11.68
C ALA A 47 -16.18 -1.63 -11.13
N PRO A 48 -16.12 -2.88 -10.62
CA PRO A 48 -14.90 -3.46 -10.05
C PRO A 48 -13.81 -3.74 -11.09
N TYR A 49 -12.55 -3.66 -10.68
CA TYR A 49 -11.38 -3.85 -11.57
C TYR A 49 -10.67 -5.18 -11.41
N PHE A 50 -10.62 -5.72 -10.19
CA PHE A 50 -9.86 -6.94 -9.92
C PHE A 50 -10.58 -8.19 -10.41
N PRO A 51 -9.84 -9.18 -10.95
CA PRO A 51 -10.38 -10.48 -11.33
C PRO A 51 -10.55 -11.38 -10.08
N ILE A 52 -11.34 -10.90 -9.13
CA ILE A 52 -11.60 -11.49 -7.82
C ILE A 52 -13.11 -11.42 -7.55
N PRO A 53 -13.74 -12.44 -6.95
CA PRO A 53 -15.18 -12.42 -6.68
C PRO A 53 -15.61 -11.51 -5.52
N LEU A 54 -14.65 -10.87 -4.84
CA LEU A 54 -14.84 -10.10 -3.60
C LEU A 54 -14.92 -8.59 -3.91
N LYS A 55 -15.66 -7.85 -3.09
CA LYS A 55 -15.91 -6.41 -3.22
C LYS A 55 -14.77 -5.56 -2.66
N GLU A 56 -13.55 -5.82 -3.12
CA GLU A 56 -12.33 -5.27 -2.51
C GLU A 56 -12.27 -3.74 -2.57
N THR A 57 -12.52 -3.18 -3.77
CA THR A 57 -12.53 -1.72 -3.97
C THR A 57 -13.65 -1.08 -3.17
N GLU A 58 -14.83 -1.69 -3.15
CA GLU A 58 -16.00 -1.10 -2.50
C GLU A 58 -15.89 -1.12 -0.97
N VAL A 59 -15.40 -2.23 -0.39
CA VAL A 59 -15.12 -2.34 1.05
C VAL A 59 -14.02 -1.37 1.46
N THR A 60 -12.92 -1.31 0.73
CA THR A 60 -11.83 -0.38 1.06
C THR A 60 -12.26 1.07 0.89
N ALA A 61 -13.09 1.41 -0.11
CA ALA A 61 -13.63 2.76 -0.28
C ALA A 61 -14.50 3.15 0.92
N ALA A 62 -15.32 2.23 1.44
CA ALA A 62 -16.08 2.45 2.66
C ALA A 62 -15.18 2.66 3.89
N LEU A 63 -14.10 1.90 4.03
CA LEU A 63 -13.10 2.12 5.09
C LEU A 63 -12.41 3.49 4.93
N LYS A 64 -12.05 3.89 3.70
CA LYS A 64 -11.49 5.22 3.40
C LYS A 64 -12.47 6.35 3.70
N ALA A 65 -13.77 6.15 3.51
CA ALA A 65 -14.80 7.10 3.95
C ALA A 65 -14.82 7.25 5.48
N ILE A 66 -14.61 6.16 6.23
CA ILE A 66 -14.52 6.19 7.69
C ILE A 66 -13.24 6.92 8.14
N GLU A 67 -12.09 6.66 7.50
CA GLU A 67 -10.87 7.43 7.74
C GLU A 67 -11.09 8.94 7.53
N GLY A 68 -11.70 9.32 6.40
CA GLY A 68 -12.01 10.72 6.10
C GLY A 68 -12.98 11.35 7.11
N SER A 69 -13.97 10.57 7.56
CA SER A 69 -14.93 10.99 8.59
C SER A 69 -14.25 11.23 9.95
N LEU A 70 -13.31 10.37 10.33
CA LEU A 70 -12.48 10.53 11.53
C LEU A 70 -11.53 11.71 11.41
N ALA A 71 -10.88 11.90 10.25
CA ALA A 71 -10.02 13.05 9.99
C ALA A 71 -10.79 14.37 10.11
N ALA A 72 -12.00 14.44 9.56
CA ALA A 72 -12.87 15.60 9.68
C ALA A 72 -13.30 15.84 11.15
N ALA A 73 -13.62 14.78 11.91
CA ALA A 73 -13.97 14.88 13.32
C ALA A 73 -12.78 15.33 14.19
N LEU A 74 -11.58 14.81 13.93
CA LEU A 74 -10.34 15.23 14.59
C LEU A 74 -9.99 16.68 14.28
N ALA A 75 -10.10 17.10 13.01
CA ALA A 75 -9.89 18.49 12.63
C ALA A 75 -10.87 19.43 13.33
N ALA A 76 -12.14 19.01 13.49
CA ALA A 76 -13.15 19.79 14.20
C ALA A 76 -12.83 20.00 15.69
N THR A 77 -12.01 19.14 16.31
CA THR A 77 -11.53 19.37 17.69
C THR A 77 -10.56 20.54 17.82
N LYS A 78 -9.98 21.00 16.69
CA LYS A 78 -9.07 22.14 16.62
C LYS A 78 -9.75 23.42 16.13
N ASP A 79 -10.97 23.34 15.59
CA ASP A 79 -11.68 24.48 15.04
C ASP A 79 -12.33 25.33 16.14
N ASP A 80 -12.35 26.65 15.94
CA ASP A 80 -13.11 27.58 16.79
C ASP A 80 -14.64 27.38 16.68
N ALA A 81 -15.10 26.79 15.58
CA ALA A 81 -16.52 26.55 15.30
C ALA A 81 -16.73 25.28 14.44
N PRO A 82 -17.86 24.57 14.61
CA PRO A 82 -18.17 23.39 13.79
C PRO A 82 -18.21 23.71 12.29
N LYS A 83 -17.45 22.96 11.49
CA LYS A 83 -17.44 23.06 10.02
C LYS A 83 -17.87 21.74 9.41
N ALA A 84 -18.93 21.78 8.59
CA ALA A 84 -19.22 20.68 7.68
C ALA A 84 -18.15 20.66 6.59
N ARG A 85 -17.57 19.49 6.34
CA ARG A 85 -16.52 19.29 5.33
C ARG A 85 -16.98 18.23 4.36
N ARG A 86 -17.03 18.53 3.08
CA ARG A 86 -17.28 17.50 2.07
C ARG A 86 -16.10 16.53 2.03
N ILE A 87 -16.39 15.23 2.08
CA ILE A 87 -15.40 14.15 2.04
C ILE A 87 -15.61 13.42 0.72
N ARG A 88 -14.61 13.40 -0.16
CA ARG A 88 -14.68 12.68 -1.45
C ARG A 88 -13.78 11.45 -1.43
N ILE A 89 -14.34 10.33 -1.85
CA ILE A 89 -13.64 9.07 -2.02
C ILE A 89 -13.64 8.70 -3.50
N ASP A 90 -12.45 8.60 -4.09
CA ASP A 90 -12.25 8.20 -5.49
C ASP A 90 -12.03 6.69 -5.56
N LEU A 91 -12.94 5.98 -6.23
CA LEU A 91 -12.89 4.51 -6.33
C LEU A 91 -11.68 4.04 -7.16
N GLU A 92 -11.26 4.78 -8.18
CA GLU A 92 -10.07 4.40 -8.94
C GLU A 92 -8.80 4.62 -8.11
N LYS A 93 -8.68 5.72 -7.34
CA LYS A 93 -7.59 5.86 -6.37
C LYS A 93 -7.62 4.75 -5.30
N THR A 94 -8.82 4.33 -4.89
CA THR A 94 -8.99 3.20 -3.95
C THR A 94 -8.49 1.90 -4.56
N THR A 95 -8.84 1.62 -5.81
CA THR A 95 -8.31 0.48 -6.55
C THR A 95 -6.78 0.57 -6.62
N ALA A 96 -6.20 1.70 -7.01
CA ALA A 96 -4.74 1.89 -7.05
C ALA A 96 -4.07 1.61 -5.69
N PHE A 97 -4.69 2.06 -4.60
CA PHE A 97 -4.22 1.83 -3.23
C PHE A 97 -4.13 0.34 -2.89
N LEU A 98 -5.08 -0.49 -3.34
CA LEU A 98 -5.14 -1.93 -3.02
C LEU A 98 -4.07 -2.80 -3.70
N PHE A 99 -3.31 -2.26 -4.65
CA PHE A 99 -2.17 -2.96 -5.25
C PHE A 99 -0.96 -2.04 -5.40
N GLN A 100 -0.86 -1.02 -4.54
CA GLN A 100 0.15 0.04 -4.67
C GLN A 100 1.60 -0.47 -4.64
N ALA A 101 1.91 -1.59 -3.98
CA ALA A 101 3.23 -2.24 -4.09
C ALA A 101 3.61 -2.64 -5.52
N TYR A 102 2.65 -2.83 -6.42
CA TYR A 102 2.88 -3.13 -7.83
C TYR A 102 2.88 -1.88 -8.72
N LEU A 103 2.45 -0.74 -8.19
CA LEU A 103 2.53 0.57 -8.85
C LEU A 103 3.75 1.38 -8.42
N ALA A 104 4.25 1.15 -7.21
CA ALA A 104 5.41 1.83 -6.67
C ALA A 104 6.66 1.57 -7.51
N ARG A 105 7.51 2.59 -7.63
CA ARG A 105 8.76 2.52 -8.40
C ARG A 105 9.91 3.20 -7.65
N VAL A 106 11.12 2.73 -7.89
CA VAL A 106 12.37 3.39 -7.49
C VAL A 106 13.32 3.41 -8.69
N GLY A 107 13.83 4.59 -9.05
CA GLY A 107 14.62 4.77 -10.27
C GLY A 107 13.90 4.32 -11.55
N GLY A 108 12.57 4.45 -11.58
CA GLY A 108 11.72 3.96 -12.68
C GLY A 108 11.43 2.45 -12.67
N LEU A 109 12.04 1.67 -11.78
CA LEU A 109 11.88 0.21 -11.72
C LEU A 109 10.82 -0.19 -10.70
N GLY A 110 9.90 -1.07 -11.10
CA GLY A 110 8.83 -1.61 -10.23
C GLY A 110 9.18 -2.97 -9.61
N LYS A 111 8.26 -3.50 -8.79
CA LYS A 111 8.46 -4.74 -7.99
C LYS A 111 8.95 -5.94 -8.80
N LEU A 112 8.36 -6.13 -9.99
CA LEU A 112 8.61 -7.30 -10.84
C LEU A 112 9.82 -7.11 -11.76
N ASP A 113 10.49 -5.96 -11.74
CA ASP A 113 11.68 -5.72 -12.54
C ASP A 113 12.88 -6.48 -11.96
N LYS A 114 13.58 -7.27 -12.78
CA LYS A 114 14.72 -8.08 -12.36
C LYS A 114 15.90 -7.25 -11.84
N ASN A 115 16.02 -5.99 -12.24
CA ASN A 115 17.14 -5.12 -11.90
C ASN A 115 16.86 -4.30 -10.63
N VAL A 116 15.62 -4.25 -10.13
CA VAL A 116 15.25 -3.34 -9.05
C VAL A 116 16.01 -3.61 -7.76
N ARG A 117 16.39 -4.87 -7.50
CA ARG A 117 17.17 -5.25 -6.31
C ARG A 117 18.49 -4.49 -6.20
N SER A 118 19.10 -4.09 -7.32
CA SER A 118 20.33 -3.29 -7.33
C SER A 118 20.18 -1.87 -6.74
N LEU A 119 18.94 -1.39 -6.62
CA LEU A 119 18.61 -0.06 -6.08
C LEU A 119 18.15 -0.11 -4.61
N LEU A 120 18.08 -1.30 -4.01
CA LEU A 120 17.51 -1.50 -2.69
C LEU A 120 18.58 -1.92 -1.68
N LYS A 121 18.45 -1.43 -0.43
CA LYS A 121 19.20 -1.99 0.71
C LYS A 121 18.79 -3.45 0.88
N ASP A 122 19.77 -4.36 0.90
CA ASP A 122 19.45 -5.75 1.15
C ASP A 122 19.01 -5.93 2.61
N THR A 123 17.76 -6.37 2.76
CA THR A 123 17.11 -6.66 4.03
C THR A 123 16.60 -8.10 4.07
N ASP A 124 16.83 -8.89 3.01
CA ASP A 124 16.53 -10.34 2.99
C ASP A 124 17.67 -11.14 3.64
N LEU A 125 17.96 -10.85 4.92
CA LEU A 125 19.14 -11.38 5.62
C LEU A 125 19.17 -12.92 5.71
N LEU A 126 18.01 -13.56 5.64
CA LEU A 126 17.82 -15.02 5.69
C LEU A 126 17.56 -15.60 4.30
N GLN A 127 17.75 -14.82 3.25
CA GLN A 127 17.72 -15.22 1.85
C GLN A 127 16.40 -15.91 1.44
N ALA A 128 15.29 -15.58 2.08
CA ALA A 128 13.99 -16.20 1.80
C ALA A 128 13.50 -15.83 0.38
N GLN A 129 13.91 -14.67 -0.13
CA GLN A 129 13.58 -14.15 -1.47
C GLN A 129 14.68 -14.40 -2.51
N SER A 130 15.75 -15.13 -2.15
CA SER A 130 16.94 -15.27 -2.99
C SER A 130 16.71 -15.98 -4.33
N ASN A 131 15.78 -16.93 -4.41
CA ASN A 131 15.45 -17.64 -5.65
C ASN A 131 14.00 -18.15 -5.65
N PRO A 132 13.46 -18.61 -6.80
CA PRO A 132 12.09 -19.13 -6.89
C PRO A 132 11.80 -20.32 -5.97
N TYR A 133 12.71 -21.30 -5.85
CA TYR A 133 12.53 -22.47 -4.98
C TYR A 133 12.30 -22.06 -3.51
N ARG A 134 13.11 -21.14 -2.99
CA ARG A 134 12.97 -20.64 -1.61
C ARG A 134 11.71 -19.80 -1.42
N ARG A 135 11.33 -18.98 -2.41
CA ARG A 135 10.06 -18.23 -2.37
C ARG A 135 8.85 -19.15 -2.34
N MET A 136 8.90 -20.27 -3.07
CA MET A 136 7.82 -21.27 -3.12
C MET A 136 7.71 -22.14 -1.85
N SER A 137 8.56 -21.93 -0.84
CA SER A 137 8.31 -22.40 0.53
C SER A 137 7.19 -21.62 1.24
N ALA A 138 6.67 -20.55 0.62
CA ALA A 138 5.46 -19.83 1.01
C ALA A 138 4.41 -19.96 -0.10
N ASN A 139 3.71 -21.08 -0.11
CA ASN A 139 2.77 -21.42 -1.18
C ASN A 139 1.80 -22.55 -0.78
N LEU A 140 0.81 -22.80 -1.62
CA LEU A 140 -0.26 -23.78 -1.41
C LEU A 140 0.02 -25.09 -2.16
N TYR A 141 -0.10 -26.22 -1.47
CA TYR A 141 0.13 -27.56 -2.03
C TYR A 141 -0.90 -28.56 -1.54
N ARG A 142 -1.06 -29.66 -2.28
CA ARG A 142 -1.88 -30.81 -1.84
C ARG A 142 -1.27 -31.51 -0.63
N THR A 143 -2.14 -32.14 0.15
CA THR A 143 -1.76 -32.94 1.32
C THR A 143 -2.05 -34.42 1.11
N ALA A 144 -1.65 -35.26 2.06
CA ALA A 144 -2.04 -36.67 2.08
C ALA A 144 -3.56 -36.88 2.24
N ASP A 145 -4.26 -35.91 2.82
CA ASP A 145 -5.72 -35.97 2.96
C ASP A 145 -6.37 -35.63 1.59
N PRO A 146 -7.27 -36.49 1.08
CA PRO A 146 -7.87 -36.28 -0.24
C PRO A 146 -8.61 -34.95 -0.35
N ASN A 147 -8.30 -34.19 -1.41
CA ASN A 147 -8.89 -32.88 -1.72
C ASN A 147 -8.60 -31.77 -0.68
N GLU A 148 -7.62 -31.99 0.19
CA GLU A 148 -7.18 -31.00 1.17
C GLU A 148 -5.88 -30.35 0.74
N TYR A 149 -5.83 -29.03 0.94
CA TYR A 149 -4.70 -28.17 0.56
C TYR A 149 -4.15 -27.46 1.79
N TYR A 150 -2.84 -27.28 1.81
CA TYR A 150 -2.14 -26.67 2.92
C TYR A 150 -1.16 -25.61 2.43
N HIS A 151 -1.29 -24.39 2.95
CA HIS A 151 -0.36 -23.32 2.68
C HIS A 151 0.81 -23.46 3.63
N ILE A 152 1.95 -23.98 3.18
CA ILE A 152 3.20 -23.89 3.94
C ILE A 152 3.74 -22.47 3.84
N HIS A 153 4.42 -21.97 4.87
CA HIS A 153 4.85 -20.56 4.87
C HIS A 153 6.19 -20.31 5.55
N GLY A 154 7.23 -20.26 4.71
CA GLY A 154 8.60 -19.90 5.05
C GLY A 154 8.75 -18.52 5.69
N SER A 155 7.75 -17.64 5.60
CA SER A 155 7.80 -16.29 6.17
C SER A 155 9.01 -15.52 5.62
N LEU A 156 9.93 -15.09 6.49
CA LEU A 156 11.22 -14.50 6.09
C LEU A 156 12.38 -15.47 6.36
N GLU A 157 12.11 -16.77 6.54
CA GLU A 157 13.10 -17.81 6.83
C GLU A 157 12.66 -19.14 6.15
N ALA A 158 12.95 -19.27 4.86
CA ALA A 158 12.51 -20.40 4.06
C ALA A 158 13.11 -21.75 4.49
N SER A 159 14.27 -21.74 5.16
CA SER A 159 15.02 -22.97 5.45
C SER A 159 14.28 -23.86 6.43
N THR A 160 13.71 -23.30 7.49
CA THR A 160 12.94 -24.06 8.48
C THR A 160 11.74 -24.74 7.83
N THR A 161 11.00 -24.04 6.97
CA THR A 161 9.82 -24.61 6.31
C THR A 161 10.19 -25.71 5.32
N LEU A 162 11.26 -25.54 4.53
CA LEU A 162 11.73 -26.58 3.61
C LEU A 162 12.23 -27.83 4.36
N GLN A 163 13.02 -27.64 5.42
CA GLN A 163 13.50 -28.74 6.26
C GLN A 163 12.36 -29.45 6.99
N MET A 164 11.32 -28.71 7.41
CA MET A 164 10.14 -29.25 8.07
C MET A 164 9.42 -30.32 7.21
N ILE A 165 9.42 -30.16 5.89
CA ILE A 165 8.85 -31.13 4.94
C ILE A 165 9.91 -32.06 4.32
N GLY A 166 11.12 -32.08 4.87
CA GLY A 166 12.18 -33.01 4.46
C GLY A 166 12.95 -32.61 3.20
N LEU A 167 12.90 -31.34 2.79
CA LEU A 167 13.64 -30.81 1.64
C LEU A 167 14.89 -30.03 2.05
N PRO A 168 15.91 -29.95 1.18
CA PRO A 168 17.09 -29.14 1.44
C PRO A 168 16.74 -27.65 1.45
N SER A 169 17.40 -26.88 2.32
CA SER A 169 17.18 -25.43 2.43
C SER A 169 17.51 -24.68 1.14
N HIS A 170 18.47 -25.18 0.37
CA HIS A 170 18.90 -24.61 -0.91
C HIS A 170 19.02 -25.72 -1.94
N GLN A 171 18.54 -25.45 -3.15
CA GLN A 171 18.67 -26.35 -4.29
C GLN A 171 19.04 -25.54 -5.53
N PRO A 172 20.33 -25.15 -5.67
CA PRO A 172 20.80 -24.36 -6.79
C PRO A 172 20.45 -25.02 -8.13
N GLY A 173 20.01 -24.23 -9.11
CA GLY A 173 19.60 -24.71 -10.44
C GLY A 173 18.14 -25.18 -10.56
N LEU A 174 17.40 -25.28 -9.45
CA LEU A 174 15.96 -25.53 -9.49
C LEU A 174 15.21 -24.19 -9.64
N GLU A 175 14.99 -23.78 -10.89
CA GLU A 175 14.47 -22.44 -11.20
C GLU A 175 13.09 -22.44 -11.86
N SER A 176 12.76 -23.50 -12.61
CA SER A 176 11.48 -23.56 -13.31
C SER A 176 10.33 -23.83 -12.35
N HIS A 177 9.19 -23.20 -12.59
CA HIS A 177 8.00 -23.38 -11.75
C HIS A 177 7.59 -24.85 -11.65
N ALA A 178 7.52 -25.56 -12.79
CA ALA A 178 7.11 -26.96 -12.85
C ALA A 178 8.04 -27.87 -12.04
N ASP A 179 9.36 -27.70 -12.17
CA ASP A 179 10.33 -28.52 -11.45
C ASP A 179 10.29 -28.24 -9.93
N ILE A 180 10.03 -27.00 -9.54
CA ILE A 180 9.88 -26.63 -8.11
C ILE A 180 8.61 -27.26 -7.53
N VAL A 181 7.48 -27.21 -8.22
CA VAL A 181 6.24 -27.89 -7.78
C VAL A 181 6.48 -29.39 -7.68
N ALA A 182 7.12 -30.00 -8.68
CA ALA A 182 7.48 -31.42 -8.68
C ALA A 182 8.44 -31.82 -7.55
N ALA A 183 9.15 -30.87 -6.93
CA ALA A 183 9.97 -31.11 -5.75
C ALA A 183 9.19 -30.90 -4.44
N ILE A 184 8.42 -29.81 -4.33
CA ILE A 184 7.77 -29.39 -3.08
C ILE A 184 6.47 -30.13 -2.82
N GLU A 185 5.57 -30.22 -3.80
CA GLU A 185 4.24 -30.81 -3.58
C GLU A 185 4.32 -32.27 -3.11
N PRO A 186 5.13 -33.16 -3.72
CA PRO A 186 5.27 -34.53 -3.24
C PRO A 186 5.87 -34.65 -1.83
N ALA A 187 6.55 -33.61 -1.35
CA ALA A 187 7.04 -33.56 0.03
C ALA A 187 5.92 -33.18 1.00
N VAL A 188 5.02 -32.27 0.62
CA VAL A 188 3.84 -31.91 1.41
C VAL A 188 2.79 -33.03 1.40
N GLU A 189 2.56 -33.70 0.27
CA GLU A 189 1.61 -34.81 0.10
C GLU A 189 1.93 -36.05 0.95
N LYS A 190 3.10 -36.11 1.60
CA LYS A 190 3.45 -37.16 2.57
C LYS A 190 2.79 -36.95 3.94
N HIS A 191 2.22 -35.78 4.17
CA HIS A 191 1.70 -35.37 5.46
C HIS A 191 0.22 -35.06 5.38
N THR A 192 -0.54 -35.54 6.36
CA THR A 192 -1.92 -35.10 6.60
C THR A 192 -1.94 -33.66 7.09
N VAL A 193 -3.10 -33.00 7.00
CA VAL A 193 -3.30 -31.65 7.55
C VAL A 193 -2.95 -31.61 9.05
N ALA A 194 -3.34 -32.63 9.81
CA ALA A 194 -3.08 -32.71 11.25
C ALA A 194 -1.57 -32.78 11.56
N GLU A 195 -0.81 -33.53 10.76
CA GLU A 195 0.65 -33.60 10.89
C GLU A 195 1.32 -32.28 10.50
N LEU A 196 0.86 -31.63 9.44
CA LEU A 196 1.36 -30.31 9.03
C LEU A 196 1.08 -29.23 10.09
N GLU A 197 -0.11 -29.22 10.71
CA GLU A 197 -0.40 -28.34 11.85
C GLU A 197 0.53 -28.62 13.04
N ALA A 198 0.78 -29.89 13.37
CA ALA A 198 1.69 -30.26 14.44
C ALA A 198 3.15 -29.84 14.15
N LEU A 199 3.60 -30.01 12.91
CA LEU A 199 4.90 -29.55 12.44
C LEU A 199 5.01 -28.01 12.51
N ASN A 200 4.01 -27.28 12.02
CA ASN A 200 4.00 -25.82 12.09
C ASN A 200 4.04 -25.31 13.53
N ALA A 201 3.28 -25.92 14.44
CA ALA A 201 3.31 -25.58 15.86
C ALA A 201 4.70 -25.81 16.48
N LYS A 202 5.32 -26.96 16.19
CA LYS A 202 6.67 -27.32 16.66
C LYS A 202 7.73 -26.35 16.13
N HIS A 203 7.67 -25.99 14.85
CA HIS A 203 8.66 -25.18 14.15
C HIS A 203 8.34 -23.68 14.14
N ARG A 204 7.22 -23.27 14.77
CA ARG A 204 6.74 -21.88 14.87
C ARG A 204 6.61 -21.17 13.52
N GLN A 205 6.18 -21.92 12.51
CA GLN A 205 5.91 -21.45 11.15
C GLN A 205 4.44 -21.01 11.02
N ALA A 206 4.13 -20.32 9.91
CA ALA A 206 2.85 -19.66 9.72
C ALA A 206 1.84 -20.46 8.88
N GLY A 207 2.14 -21.72 8.53
CA GLY A 207 1.29 -22.48 7.62
C GLY A 207 -0.12 -22.75 8.16
N VAL A 208 -1.06 -23.03 7.25
CA VAL A 208 -2.47 -23.30 7.58
C VAL A 208 -3.15 -24.17 6.52
N LYS A 209 -4.19 -24.92 6.92
CA LYS A 209 -5.16 -25.53 5.99
C LYS A 209 -5.91 -24.44 5.21
N ALA A 210 -6.11 -24.64 3.91
CA ALA A 210 -7.05 -23.83 3.14
C ALA A 210 -8.49 -24.33 3.34
N PHE A 211 -9.28 -23.62 4.14
CA PHE A 211 -10.67 -23.98 4.45
C PHE A 211 -11.63 -23.38 3.43
N ARG A 212 -12.73 -24.07 3.12
CA ARG A 212 -13.89 -23.34 2.55
C ARG A 212 -14.48 -22.44 3.63
N HIS A 213 -15.07 -21.31 3.24
CA HIS A 213 -15.59 -20.33 4.18
C HIS A 213 -16.59 -20.94 5.20
N GLU A 214 -17.54 -21.75 4.70
CA GLU A 214 -18.54 -22.42 5.54
C GLU A 214 -17.92 -23.42 6.52
N GLU A 215 -16.86 -24.13 6.12
CA GLU A 215 -16.11 -25.04 6.98
C GLU A 215 -15.34 -24.27 8.06
N PHE A 216 -14.70 -23.16 7.69
CA PHE A 216 -13.99 -22.30 8.63
C PHE A 216 -14.91 -21.80 9.74
N LEU A 217 -16.12 -21.33 9.40
CA LEU A 217 -17.11 -20.86 10.37
C LEU A 217 -17.55 -21.96 11.36
N GLN A 218 -17.37 -23.24 11.02
CA GLN A 218 -17.64 -24.38 11.90
C GLN A 218 -16.47 -24.76 12.80
N THR A 219 -15.28 -24.16 12.63
CA THR A 219 -14.16 -24.34 13.57
C THR A 219 -14.41 -23.55 14.87
N PRO A 220 -13.77 -23.92 15.99
CA PRO A 220 -13.82 -23.12 17.22
C PRO A 220 -13.33 -21.68 17.00
N HIS A 221 -12.24 -21.51 16.24
CA HIS A 221 -11.68 -20.20 15.94
C HIS A 221 -12.59 -19.37 15.03
N GLY A 222 -13.17 -19.97 13.99
CA GLY A 222 -14.13 -19.31 13.11
C GLY A 222 -15.38 -18.85 13.86
N ARG A 223 -15.97 -19.70 14.71
CA ARG A 223 -17.11 -19.29 15.56
C ARG A 223 -16.80 -18.10 16.48
N ALA A 224 -15.58 -18.05 17.02
CA ALA A 224 -15.16 -16.95 17.90
C ALA A 224 -15.03 -15.62 17.14
N ASN A 225 -14.66 -15.66 15.87
CA ASN A 225 -14.36 -14.47 15.07
C ASN A 225 -15.51 -14.05 14.13
N ALA A 226 -16.40 -14.96 13.75
CA ALA A 226 -17.45 -14.76 12.75
C ALA A 226 -18.38 -13.58 13.00
N LYS A 227 -18.60 -13.22 14.27
CA LYS A 227 -19.48 -12.12 14.71
C LYS A 227 -18.72 -10.96 15.34
N ALA A 228 -17.39 -11.03 15.40
CA ALA A 228 -16.59 -9.94 15.93
C ALA A 228 -16.72 -8.70 15.01
N ALA A 229 -16.42 -7.55 15.60
CA ALA A 229 -16.29 -6.30 14.88
C ALA A 229 -15.04 -6.36 13.98
N PRO A 230 -15.06 -5.70 12.80
CA PRO A 230 -13.90 -5.71 11.89
C PRO A 230 -12.63 -5.11 12.51
N TRP A 231 -12.78 -4.12 13.39
CA TRP A 231 -11.75 -3.61 14.29
C TRP A 231 -12.36 -3.30 15.67
N SER A 232 -11.52 -3.11 16.68
CA SER A 232 -11.96 -2.65 18.00
C SER A 232 -11.03 -1.59 18.58
N VAL A 233 -11.58 -0.76 19.47
CA VAL A 233 -10.84 0.22 20.26
C VAL A 233 -11.31 0.12 21.71
N ASP A 234 -10.38 -0.19 22.60
CA ASP A 234 -10.64 -0.41 24.04
C ASP A 234 -9.83 0.58 24.88
N ALA A 235 -10.33 1.02 26.03
CA ALA A 235 -9.53 1.82 26.96
C ALA A 235 -8.46 0.94 27.64
N ILE A 236 -7.23 1.42 27.69
CA ILE A 236 -6.09 0.80 28.41
C ILE A 236 -6.01 1.38 29.83
N GLU A 237 -6.18 2.70 29.92
CA GLU A 237 -5.92 3.51 31.11
C GLU A 237 -6.83 4.75 31.04
N THR A 238 -7.39 5.22 32.16
CA THR A 238 -8.46 6.24 32.16
C THR A 238 -8.21 7.44 33.08
N SER A 239 -7.10 7.47 33.81
CA SER A 239 -6.71 8.55 34.72
C SER A 239 -6.03 9.74 34.04
N SER A 240 -5.38 9.54 32.89
CA SER A 240 -4.77 10.63 32.11
C SER A 240 -5.85 11.62 31.65
N PRO A 241 -5.65 12.95 31.82
CA PRO A 241 -6.63 13.94 31.36
C PRO A 241 -6.74 13.96 29.82
N PRO A 242 -7.83 14.53 29.26
CA PRO A 242 -7.91 14.85 27.85
C PRO A 242 -6.67 15.60 27.37
N SER A 243 -6.07 15.13 26.27
CA SER A 243 -4.88 15.74 25.68
C SER A 243 -5.18 16.17 24.25
N PRO A 244 -5.52 17.46 24.03
CA PRO A 244 -5.84 17.98 22.71
C PRO A 244 -4.74 17.69 21.69
N LEU A 245 -5.12 17.54 20.43
CA LEU A 245 -4.16 17.43 19.34
C LEU A 245 -3.32 18.71 19.24
N PRO A 246 -2.05 18.64 18.83
CA PRO A 246 -1.22 19.82 18.64
C PRO A 246 -1.82 20.80 17.62
N SER A 247 -1.70 22.09 17.91
CA SER A 247 -2.02 23.18 16.99
C SER A 247 -0.72 23.72 16.39
N THR A 248 -0.50 23.41 15.12
CA THR A 248 0.76 23.69 14.40
C THR A 248 0.62 24.80 13.36
N GLY A 249 -0.59 25.36 13.19
CA GLY A 249 -0.92 26.28 12.09
C GLY A 249 -1.06 25.60 10.73
N ASP A 250 -1.01 24.27 10.71
CA ASP A 250 -1.08 23.42 9.53
C ASP A 250 -2.51 22.88 9.34
N ASN A 251 -2.99 22.85 8.10
CA ASN A 251 -4.33 22.34 7.76
C ASN A 251 -4.39 20.81 7.63
N ARG A 252 -3.30 20.09 7.98
CA ARG A 252 -3.29 18.62 8.05
C ARG A 252 -3.86 18.12 9.39
N PRO A 253 -4.80 17.14 9.38
CA PRO A 253 -5.50 16.69 10.59
C PRO A 253 -4.59 16.21 11.73
N LEU A 254 -3.53 15.47 11.40
CA LEU A 254 -2.61 14.85 12.36
C LEU A 254 -1.28 15.59 12.48
N SER A 255 -1.17 16.82 11.97
CA SER A 255 0.06 17.61 12.13
C SER A 255 0.46 17.73 13.62
N GLY A 256 1.73 17.43 13.89
CA GLY A 256 2.33 17.41 15.23
C GLY A 256 2.14 16.09 16.01
N ILE A 257 1.37 15.13 15.49
CA ILE A 257 1.23 13.81 16.11
C ILE A 257 2.45 12.95 15.78
N LYS A 258 3.09 12.41 16.82
CA LYS A 258 4.29 11.56 16.70
C LYS A 258 3.94 10.08 16.77
N VAL A 259 4.23 9.33 15.71
CA VAL A 259 3.91 7.90 15.58
C VAL A 259 5.20 7.09 15.54
N LEU A 260 5.34 6.17 16.50
CA LEU A 260 6.37 5.12 16.44
C LEU A 260 5.81 3.88 15.76
N GLU A 261 6.43 3.48 14.67
CA GLU A 261 6.07 2.26 13.93
C GLU A 261 7.07 1.14 14.21
N ILE A 262 6.56 0.01 14.72
CA ILE A 262 7.27 -1.24 14.99
C ILE A 262 6.60 -2.35 14.16
N CYS A 263 6.68 -2.20 12.83
CA CYS A 263 6.01 -3.08 11.87
C CYS A 263 6.97 -3.54 10.75
N ARG A 264 6.59 -4.58 10.00
CA ARG A 264 7.27 -5.06 8.79
C ARG A 264 6.26 -5.43 7.71
N ILE A 265 6.70 -5.65 6.47
CA ILE A 265 5.86 -6.12 5.37
C ILE A 265 4.85 -5.06 4.88
N ILE A 266 3.53 -5.24 5.05
CA ILE A 266 2.52 -4.41 4.36
C ILE A 266 1.41 -3.91 5.30
N ALA A 267 0.64 -4.77 5.98
CA ALA A 267 -0.51 -4.33 6.79
C ALA A 267 -0.14 -3.27 7.84
N GLY A 268 0.78 -3.59 8.77
CA GLY A 268 1.26 -2.65 9.78
C GLY A 268 1.87 -1.36 9.19
N PRO A 269 2.82 -1.44 8.23
CA PRO A 269 3.33 -0.24 7.56
C PRO A 269 2.24 0.59 6.87
N THR A 270 1.19 -0.03 6.33
CA THR A 270 0.09 0.70 5.70
C THR A 270 -0.67 1.56 6.71
N ILE A 271 -0.88 1.09 7.95
CA ILE A 271 -1.49 1.89 9.03
C ILE A 271 -0.75 3.22 9.16
N CYS A 272 0.57 3.14 9.32
CA CYS A 272 1.39 4.33 9.56
C CYS A 272 1.59 5.18 8.31
N ARG A 273 1.56 4.58 7.11
CA ARG A 273 1.57 5.32 5.83
C ARG A 273 0.31 6.19 5.75
N ILE A 274 -0.84 5.66 6.12
CA ILE A 274 -2.11 6.39 6.19
C ILE A 274 -2.03 7.54 7.22
N LEU A 275 -1.50 7.28 8.42
CA LEU A 275 -1.31 8.35 9.41
C LEU A 275 -0.37 9.46 8.90
N GLY A 276 0.66 9.09 8.11
CA GLY A 276 1.58 10.03 7.46
C GLY A 276 0.91 10.90 6.39
N GLU A 277 0.02 10.36 5.54
CA GLU A 277 -0.74 11.19 4.57
C GLU A 277 -1.73 12.16 5.23
N TYR A 278 -2.20 11.86 6.45
CA TYR A 278 -2.96 12.81 7.29
C TYR A 278 -2.06 13.79 8.07
N GLY A 279 -0.74 13.72 7.91
CA GLY A 279 0.24 14.68 8.40
C GLY A 279 0.94 14.34 9.72
N ALA A 280 0.84 13.10 10.20
CA ALA A 280 1.60 12.67 11.37
C ALA A 280 3.10 12.53 11.07
N ASP A 281 3.94 12.81 12.06
CA ASP A 281 5.37 12.53 12.03
C ASP A 281 5.59 11.05 12.37
N VAL A 282 5.88 10.24 11.35
CA VAL A 282 6.04 8.79 11.50
C VAL A 282 7.51 8.42 11.50
N LEU A 283 7.97 7.86 12.62
CA LEU A 283 9.29 7.26 12.77
C LEU A 283 9.15 5.74 12.86
N LYS A 284 9.55 5.06 11.79
CA LYS A 284 9.69 3.61 11.77
C LYS A 284 10.99 3.21 12.44
N ILE A 285 10.88 2.30 13.41
CA ILE A 285 12.02 1.67 14.06
C ILE A 285 12.06 0.20 13.66
N THR A 286 13.17 -0.19 13.05
CA THR A 286 13.52 -1.58 12.78
C THR A 286 14.87 -1.91 13.43
N SER A 287 15.47 -3.04 13.08
CA SER A 287 16.80 -3.43 13.56
C SER A 287 17.65 -3.88 12.38
N PRO A 288 18.97 -3.62 12.40
CA PRO A 288 19.88 -4.07 11.35
C PRO A 288 19.96 -5.62 11.28
N ASN A 289 19.45 -6.31 12.31
CA ASN A 289 19.45 -7.76 12.44
C ASN A 289 18.10 -8.41 12.08
N LEU A 290 17.11 -7.63 11.62
CA LEU A 290 15.79 -8.13 11.27
C LEU A 290 15.61 -8.19 9.75
N SER A 291 15.28 -9.39 9.26
CA SER A 291 14.91 -9.54 7.85
C SER A 291 13.62 -8.80 7.53
N ASP A 292 13.50 -8.36 6.28
CA ASP A 292 12.32 -7.76 5.67
C ASP A 292 12.31 -8.10 4.17
N VAL A 293 11.26 -7.72 3.45
CA VAL A 293 11.24 -7.77 1.98
C VAL A 293 11.69 -6.41 1.44
N PRO A 294 12.86 -6.31 0.77
CA PRO A 294 13.44 -5.02 0.40
C PRO A 294 12.51 -4.10 -0.39
N PHE A 295 11.78 -4.64 -1.37
CA PHE A 295 10.95 -3.83 -2.26
C PHE A 295 9.73 -3.21 -1.56
N PHE A 296 9.17 -3.86 -0.53
CA PHE A 296 8.01 -3.32 0.16
C PHE A 296 8.30 -2.01 0.90
N GLN A 297 9.57 -1.69 1.16
CA GLN A 297 9.96 -0.39 1.72
C GLN A 297 9.66 0.77 0.75
N VAL A 298 9.71 0.56 -0.58
CA VAL A 298 9.48 1.61 -1.59
C VAL A 298 8.07 2.21 -1.45
N ASP A 299 7.06 1.38 -1.19
CA ASP A 299 5.70 1.84 -0.88
C ASP A 299 5.51 2.06 0.63
N GLY A 300 5.87 1.07 1.44
CA GLY A 300 5.56 1.00 2.86
C GLY A 300 6.21 2.10 3.70
N ASN A 301 7.31 2.71 3.25
CA ASN A 301 7.97 3.82 3.96
C ASN A 301 7.63 5.21 3.42
N MET A 302 6.69 5.32 2.46
CA MET A 302 6.26 6.61 1.95
C MET A 302 5.72 7.50 3.08
N GLY A 303 6.21 8.73 3.17
CA GLY A 303 5.82 9.69 4.22
C GLY A 303 6.51 9.52 5.57
N LYS A 304 7.54 8.67 5.70
CA LYS A 304 8.13 8.29 7.00
C LYS A 304 9.64 8.54 7.06
N HIS A 305 10.17 8.65 8.29
CA HIS A 305 11.56 8.35 8.58
C HIS A 305 11.70 6.88 8.98
N ALA A 306 12.82 6.23 8.64
CA ALA A 306 13.09 4.83 8.96
C ALA A 306 14.50 4.65 9.52
N ALA A 307 14.57 4.33 10.82
CA ALA A 307 15.82 4.19 11.56
C ALA A 307 16.03 2.76 12.07
N ASP A 308 17.30 2.37 12.17
CA ASP A 308 17.75 1.10 12.75
C ASP A 308 18.03 1.31 14.25
N LEU A 309 17.35 0.56 15.11
CA LEU A 309 17.53 0.59 16.56
C LEU A 309 17.31 -0.81 17.17
N ASP A 310 18.37 -1.41 17.73
CA ASP A 310 18.25 -2.73 18.34
C ASP A 310 17.68 -2.65 19.76
N LEU A 311 16.38 -2.95 19.91
CA LEU A 311 15.69 -2.95 21.21
C LEU A 311 16.12 -4.09 22.14
N LYS A 312 17.05 -4.96 21.74
CA LYS A 312 17.64 -5.99 22.60
C LYS A 312 18.90 -5.50 23.32
N THR A 313 19.47 -4.36 22.93
CA THR A 313 20.61 -3.77 23.62
C THR A 313 20.16 -2.69 24.61
N PRO A 314 20.86 -2.50 25.74
CA PRO A 314 20.55 -1.42 26.68
C PRO A 314 20.56 -0.03 26.02
N GLU A 315 21.51 0.23 25.13
CA GLU A 315 21.69 1.51 24.44
C GLU A 315 20.55 1.78 23.47
N GLY A 316 20.15 0.76 22.69
CA GLY A 316 19.04 0.87 21.76
C GLY A 316 17.71 1.10 22.49
N ARG A 317 17.53 0.46 23.65
CA ARG A 317 16.40 0.72 24.53
C ARG A 317 16.43 2.15 25.07
N GLU A 318 17.56 2.66 25.54
CA GLU A 318 17.64 4.02 26.08
C GLU A 318 17.18 5.08 25.07
N VAL A 319 17.61 4.96 23.81
CA VAL A 319 17.18 5.85 22.73
C VAL A 319 15.69 5.68 22.45
N PHE A 320 15.20 4.43 22.36
CA PHE A 320 13.79 4.16 22.11
C PHE A 320 12.87 4.74 23.20
N GLU A 321 13.29 4.65 24.46
CA GLU A 321 12.55 5.18 25.60
C GLU A 321 12.40 6.70 25.54
N LYS A 322 13.45 7.42 25.07
CA LYS A 322 13.40 8.87 24.83
C LYS A 322 12.40 9.20 23.73
N LEU A 323 12.44 8.46 22.62
CA LEU A 323 11.49 8.64 21.51
C LEU A 323 10.05 8.34 21.96
N LEU A 324 9.84 7.25 22.70
CA LEU A 324 8.55 6.81 23.20
C LEU A 324 7.95 7.83 24.17
N ALA A 325 8.76 8.46 25.02
CA ALA A 325 8.29 9.49 25.95
C ALA A 325 7.59 10.66 25.25
N GLU A 326 7.98 10.97 24.02
CA GLU A 326 7.37 12.02 23.19
C GLU A 326 6.23 11.50 22.32
N ALA A 327 6.23 10.22 21.97
CA ALA A 327 5.26 9.62 21.06
C ALA A 327 3.80 9.73 21.55
N ASP A 328 2.92 9.80 20.57
CA ASP A 328 1.46 9.81 20.70
C ASP A 328 0.86 8.43 20.42
N VAL A 329 1.38 7.78 19.38
CA VAL A 329 0.91 6.49 18.88
C VAL A 329 2.08 5.52 18.80
N LEU A 330 1.88 4.28 19.26
CA LEU A 330 2.76 3.15 18.98
C LEU A 330 2.00 2.12 18.16
N VAL A 331 2.54 1.74 17.01
CA VAL A 331 1.96 0.70 16.14
C VAL A 331 2.86 -0.54 16.14
N ASP A 332 2.30 -1.70 16.48
CA ASP A 332 2.99 -2.98 16.62
C ASP A 332 2.45 -4.01 15.61
N GLY A 333 3.29 -4.43 14.66
CA GLY A 333 2.98 -5.48 13.68
C GLY A 333 3.75 -6.78 13.93
N TYR A 334 4.34 -6.98 15.11
CA TYR A 334 5.03 -8.23 15.43
C TYR A 334 4.04 -9.28 15.95
N ARG A 335 4.52 -10.53 15.98
CA ARG A 335 3.75 -11.66 16.54
C ARG A 335 3.19 -11.27 17.93
N PRO A 336 1.92 -11.59 18.23
CA PRO A 336 1.28 -11.22 19.49
C PRO A 336 2.15 -11.52 20.72
N GLY A 337 2.38 -10.49 21.54
CA GLY A 337 3.20 -10.55 22.76
C GLY A 337 4.72 -10.41 22.56
N ALA A 338 5.21 -10.26 21.32
CA ALA A 338 6.65 -10.05 21.08
C ALA A 338 7.15 -8.72 21.66
N LEU A 339 6.43 -7.63 21.40
CA LEU A 339 6.79 -6.30 21.90
C LEU A 339 6.49 -6.15 23.40
N GLU A 340 5.46 -6.84 23.89
CA GLU A 340 5.14 -6.91 25.32
C GLU A 340 6.29 -7.53 26.14
N LYS A 341 6.95 -8.58 25.64
CA LYS A 341 8.14 -9.15 26.27
C LYS A 341 9.32 -8.18 26.36
N LEU A 342 9.35 -7.15 25.53
CA LEU A 342 10.33 -6.07 25.61
C LEU A 342 9.91 -4.95 26.58
N GLY A 343 8.67 -4.99 27.10
CA GLY A 343 8.13 -3.99 28.03
C GLY A 343 7.38 -2.85 27.37
N TYR A 344 6.94 -3.02 26.11
CA TYR A 344 6.23 -1.99 25.34
C TYR A 344 4.86 -2.46 24.83
N GLY A 345 4.19 -3.34 25.59
CA GLY A 345 2.81 -3.74 25.33
C GLY A 345 1.78 -2.73 25.91
N PRO A 346 0.47 -2.95 25.64
CA PRO A 346 -0.59 -2.02 26.05
C PRO A 346 -0.55 -1.65 27.53
N LYS A 347 -0.41 -2.66 28.42
CA LYS A 347 -0.37 -2.45 29.87
C LYS A 347 0.79 -1.54 30.28
N ALA A 348 2.00 -1.79 29.77
CA ALA A 348 3.17 -0.99 30.09
C ALA A 348 3.05 0.44 29.57
N LEU A 349 2.43 0.65 28.41
CA LEU A 349 2.12 2.00 27.93
C LEU A 349 1.08 2.71 28.79
N GLY A 350 0.06 2.00 29.28
CA GLY A 350 -0.91 2.55 30.24
C GLY A 350 -0.23 3.04 31.53
N GLU A 351 0.64 2.23 32.11
CA GLU A 351 1.42 2.61 33.31
C GLU A 351 2.28 3.85 33.05
N ARG A 352 2.93 3.94 31.89
CA ARG A 352 3.72 5.11 31.47
C ARG A 352 2.86 6.34 31.22
N ALA A 353 1.67 6.17 30.62
CA ALA A 353 0.73 7.26 30.38
C ALA A 353 0.30 7.91 31.69
N ALA A 354 -0.10 7.09 32.66
CA ALA A 354 -0.48 7.55 34.00
C ALA A 354 0.66 8.30 34.68
N ALA A 355 1.90 7.80 34.56
CA ALA A 355 3.08 8.46 35.13
C ALA A 355 3.40 9.82 34.47
N ARG A 356 3.24 9.94 33.14
CA ARG A 356 3.53 11.18 32.40
C ARG A 356 2.35 12.16 32.33
N GLY A 357 1.16 11.75 32.79
CA GLY A 357 -0.08 12.54 32.72
C GLY A 357 -0.59 12.78 31.29
N ARG A 358 -0.24 11.92 30.33
CA ARG A 358 -0.64 12.03 28.92
C ARG A 358 -0.83 10.65 28.30
N GLY A 359 -2.03 10.39 27.77
CA GLY A 359 -2.40 9.11 27.18
C GLY A 359 -1.56 8.69 25.96
N TYR A 360 -1.49 7.39 25.69
CA TYR A 360 -1.00 6.82 24.43
C TYR A 360 -2.15 6.22 23.62
N VAL A 361 -1.96 6.13 22.31
CA VAL A 361 -2.71 5.20 21.47
C VAL A 361 -1.79 4.05 21.10
N TYR A 362 -2.16 2.83 21.44
CA TYR A 362 -1.45 1.63 21.01
C TYR A 362 -2.31 0.93 19.97
N VAL A 363 -1.77 0.67 18.79
CA VAL A 363 -2.43 -0.15 17.78
C VAL A 363 -1.57 -1.37 17.54
N ASN A 364 -2.19 -2.54 17.54
CA ASN A 364 -1.53 -3.70 16.96
C ASN A 364 -2.40 -4.35 15.91
N GLU A 365 -1.74 -5.01 14.98
CA GLU A 365 -2.37 -5.87 13.99
C GLU A 365 -1.85 -7.30 14.11
N ASN A 366 -2.66 -8.27 13.68
CA ASN A 366 -2.20 -9.64 13.51
C ASN A 366 -2.94 -10.37 12.37
N CYS A 367 -2.61 -11.64 12.15
CA CYS A 367 -3.28 -12.44 11.13
C CYS A 367 -4.63 -13.01 11.57
N PHE A 368 -4.73 -13.58 12.77
CA PHE A 368 -5.84 -14.48 13.17
C PHE A 368 -6.91 -13.80 14.05
N GLY A 369 -6.86 -12.48 14.24
CA GLY A 369 -7.68 -11.80 15.23
C GLY A 369 -7.23 -12.06 16.66
N TYR A 370 -8.01 -11.55 17.62
CA TYR A 370 -7.65 -11.51 19.04
C TYR A 370 -8.40 -12.54 19.89
N GLU A 371 -9.25 -13.34 19.25
CA GLU A 371 -10.10 -14.34 19.87
C GLU A 371 -9.82 -15.75 19.34
N GLY A 372 -10.16 -16.76 20.14
CA GLY A 372 -10.00 -18.17 19.78
C GLY A 372 -8.57 -18.70 19.85
N GLU A 373 -8.39 -19.96 19.44
CA GLU A 373 -7.18 -20.75 19.68
C GLU A 373 -5.97 -20.34 18.82
N TRP A 374 -6.19 -19.70 17.68
CA TRP A 374 -5.13 -19.29 16.74
C TRP A 374 -4.59 -17.88 16.95
N LYS A 375 -5.13 -17.10 17.91
CA LYS A 375 -4.80 -15.68 18.13
C LYS A 375 -3.33 -15.34 18.39
N HIS A 376 -2.50 -16.34 18.75
CA HIS A 376 -1.07 -16.16 19.00
C HIS A 376 -0.18 -16.72 17.87
N ARG A 377 -0.77 -17.27 16.81
CA ARG A 377 -0.01 -17.81 15.66
C ARG A 377 0.59 -16.68 14.82
N PRO A 378 1.77 -16.91 14.23
CA PRO A 378 2.26 -16.03 13.17
C PRO A 378 1.42 -16.19 11.91
N GLY A 379 1.30 -15.15 11.10
CA GLY A 379 0.57 -15.22 9.84
C GLY A 379 0.93 -14.09 8.89
N TRP A 380 0.34 -14.18 7.70
CA TRP A 380 0.53 -13.33 6.53
C TRP A 380 -0.81 -13.25 5.81
N GLN A 381 -0.98 -12.34 4.85
CA GLN A 381 -2.22 -12.27 4.09
C GLN A 381 -2.60 -13.63 3.48
N GLN A 382 -1.69 -14.34 2.81
CA GLN A 382 -2.04 -15.62 2.17
C GLN A 382 -2.56 -16.66 3.16
N ILE A 383 -2.12 -16.57 4.42
CA ILE A 383 -2.59 -17.43 5.52
C ILE A 383 -4.01 -17.05 5.91
N ALA A 384 -4.32 -15.75 6.02
CA ALA A 384 -5.68 -15.27 6.21
C ALA A 384 -6.57 -15.72 5.03
N ASP A 385 -6.12 -15.49 3.79
CA ASP A 385 -6.89 -15.80 2.59
C ASP A 385 -7.23 -17.32 2.50
N CYS A 386 -6.29 -18.18 2.89
CA CYS A 386 -6.50 -19.62 2.94
C CYS A 386 -7.43 -20.03 4.08
N VAL A 387 -7.23 -19.49 5.29
CA VAL A 387 -8.00 -19.93 6.46
C VAL A 387 -9.43 -19.42 6.45
N SER A 388 -9.67 -18.23 5.90
CA SER A 388 -10.98 -17.58 5.84
C SER A 388 -11.88 -18.12 4.73
N GLY A 389 -11.26 -18.74 3.71
CA GLY A 389 -11.90 -19.26 2.51
C GLY A 389 -11.89 -18.35 1.30
N VAL A 390 -11.19 -17.21 1.35
CA VAL A 390 -10.95 -16.33 0.19
C VAL A 390 -10.27 -17.10 -0.95
N ALA A 391 -9.27 -17.94 -0.66
CA ALA A 391 -8.58 -18.73 -1.68
C ALA A 391 -9.51 -19.72 -2.40
N TRP A 392 -10.45 -20.34 -1.67
CA TRP A 392 -11.48 -21.20 -2.27
C TRP A 392 -12.51 -20.41 -3.07
N ALA A 393 -12.88 -19.22 -2.62
CA ALA A 393 -13.77 -18.33 -3.38
C ALA A 393 -13.13 -17.92 -4.72
N GLN A 394 -11.83 -17.59 -4.71
CA GLN A 394 -11.08 -17.28 -5.92
C GLN A 394 -10.98 -18.49 -6.87
N GLY A 395 -10.65 -19.68 -6.36
CA GLY A 395 -10.64 -20.90 -7.16
C GLY A 395 -11.98 -21.16 -7.86
N LYS A 396 -13.09 -21.02 -7.12
CA LYS A 396 -14.44 -21.11 -7.68
C LYS A 396 -14.72 -20.04 -8.72
N PHE A 397 -14.30 -18.80 -8.50
CA PHE A 397 -14.41 -17.72 -9.48
C PHE A 397 -13.72 -18.07 -10.79
N MET A 398 -12.61 -18.81 -10.74
CA MET A 398 -11.85 -19.28 -11.90
C MET A 398 -12.42 -20.56 -12.53
N GLY A 399 -13.52 -21.12 -12.01
CA GLY A 399 -14.11 -22.37 -12.48
C GLY A 399 -13.38 -23.62 -12.01
N LEU A 400 -12.61 -23.53 -10.92
CA LEU A 400 -11.82 -24.63 -10.36
C LEU A 400 -12.45 -25.20 -9.09
N ASP A 401 -12.20 -26.48 -8.83
CA ASP A 401 -12.48 -27.15 -7.54
C ASP A 401 -11.18 -27.33 -6.73
N GLU A 402 -10.42 -26.25 -6.63
CA GLU A 402 -9.23 -26.15 -5.80
C GLU A 402 -9.04 -24.69 -5.36
N PRO A 403 -8.39 -24.43 -4.22
CA PRO A 403 -8.13 -23.07 -3.76
C PRO A 403 -7.00 -22.42 -4.57
N VAL A 404 -7.14 -21.13 -4.87
CA VAL A 404 -6.10 -20.30 -5.49
C VAL A 404 -6.00 -19.00 -4.72
N VAL A 405 -4.82 -18.62 -4.25
CA VAL A 405 -4.64 -17.34 -3.53
C VAL A 405 -4.93 -16.18 -4.51
N PRO A 406 -5.71 -15.14 -4.12
CA PRO A 406 -6.00 -14.02 -5.01
C PRO A 406 -4.76 -13.20 -5.38
N PRO A 407 -4.79 -12.45 -6.49
CA PRO A 407 -3.72 -11.51 -6.84
C PRO A 407 -3.68 -10.33 -5.86
N PHE A 408 -2.48 -9.75 -5.72
CA PHE A 408 -2.17 -8.54 -4.94
C PHE A 408 -2.36 -8.68 -3.41
N PRO A 409 -1.64 -7.87 -2.61
CA PRO A 409 -1.75 -7.88 -1.15
C PRO A 409 -2.94 -7.03 -0.66
N ILE A 410 -4.13 -7.35 -1.17
CA ILE A 410 -5.34 -6.55 -0.97
C ILE A 410 -5.79 -6.59 0.49
N SER A 411 -5.78 -7.76 1.14
CA SER A 411 -6.16 -7.91 2.55
C SER A 411 -5.19 -7.19 3.50
N ASP A 412 -3.89 -7.13 3.17
CA ASP A 412 -2.91 -6.33 3.89
C ASP A 412 -3.30 -4.84 3.87
N TYR A 413 -3.60 -4.28 2.69
CA TYR A 413 -3.97 -2.88 2.56
C TYR A 413 -5.32 -2.54 3.21
N GLY A 414 -6.30 -3.43 3.08
CA GLY A 414 -7.58 -3.32 3.76
C GLY A 414 -7.45 -3.37 5.28
N THR A 415 -6.59 -4.24 5.80
CA THR A 415 -6.25 -4.31 7.23
C THR A 415 -5.52 -3.06 7.70
N GLY A 416 -4.64 -2.50 6.86
CA GLY A 416 -4.01 -1.20 7.09
C GLY A 416 -5.02 -0.08 7.31
N CYS A 417 -6.10 -0.05 6.52
CA CYS A 417 -7.21 0.91 6.69
C CYS A 417 -7.89 0.72 8.06
N MET A 418 -8.24 -0.51 8.43
CA MET A 418 -8.86 -0.80 9.74
C MET A 418 -7.98 -0.40 10.92
N GLY A 419 -6.67 -0.63 10.83
CA GLY A 419 -5.72 -0.22 11.86
C GLY A 419 -5.55 1.31 11.95
N ALA A 420 -5.57 2.02 10.81
CA ALA A 420 -5.54 3.49 10.78
C ALA A 420 -6.81 4.10 11.39
N ILE A 421 -7.98 3.53 11.07
CA ILE A 421 -9.26 3.87 11.69
C ILE A 421 -9.16 3.71 13.22
N ALA A 422 -8.65 2.56 13.69
CA ALA A 422 -8.49 2.30 15.12
C ALA A 422 -7.53 3.31 15.79
N ALA A 423 -6.43 3.69 15.13
CA ALA A 423 -5.50 4.71 15.61
C ALA A 423 -6.18 6.09 15.74
N MET A 424 -6.91 6.50 14.70
CA MET A 424 -7.59 7.80 14.66
C MET A 424 -8.76 7.89 15.65
N SER A 425 -9.51 6.81 15.84
CA SER A 425 -10.52 6.70 16.90
C SER A 425 -9.88 6.80 18.29
N GLY A 426 -8.76 6.12 18.53
CA GLY A 426 -8.01 6.24 19.78
C GLY A 426 -7.49 7.66 20.03
N LEU A 427 -7.00 8.34 19.00
CA LEU A 427 -6.55 9.74 19.09
C LEU A 427 -7.72 10.68 19.40
N TYR A 428 -8.89 10.44 18.80
CA TYR A 428 -10.10 11.21 19.05
C TYR A 428 -10.51 11.11 20.52
N HIS A 429 -10.57 9.90 21.06
CA HIS A 429 -10.94 9.70 22.46
C HIS A 429 -9.88 10.23 23.43
N ARG A 430 -8.58 10.05 23.13
CA ARG A 430 -7.50 10.65 23.91
C ARG A 430 -7.64 12.18 23.98
N ALA A 431 -8.03 12.81 22.89
CA ALA A 431 -8.19 14.26 22.81
C ALA A 431 -9.45 14.78 23.52
N THR A 432 -10.54 14.02 23.49
CA THR A 432 -11.87 14.49 23.95
C THR A 432 -12.28 13.95 25.32
N VAL A 433 -11.81 12.76 25.68
CA VAL A 433 -12.14 12.03 26.93
C VAL A 433 -10.92 11.86 27.83
N GLY A 434 -9.73 11.71 27.25
CA GLY A 434 -8.50 11.38 27.98
C GLY A 434 -8.22 9.89 27.98
N GLY A 435 -7.33 9.46 28.87
CA GLY A 435 -6.87 8.08 28.95
C GLY A 435 -6.02 7.61 27.76
N SER A 436 -5.70 6.33 27.77
CA SER A 436 -4.96 5.62 26.71
C SER A 436 -5.85 4.57 26.05
N TRP A 437 -5.62 4.31 24.76
CA TRP A 437 -6.54 3.52 23.93
C TRP A 437 -5.80 2.43 23.15
N HIS A 438 -6.41 1.25 23.04
CA HIS A 438 -5.88 0.08 22.33
C HIS A 438 -6.73 -0.21 21.09
N GLY A 439 -6.20 0.11 19.91
CA GLY A 439 -6.75 -0.29 18.63
C GLY A 439 -6.29 -1.69 18.20
N LYS A 440 -7.21 -2.50 17.66
CA LYS A 440 -6.95 -3.87 17.20
C LYS A 440 -7.51 -4.07 15.80
N ALA A 441 -6.71 -4.60 14.89
CA ALA A 441 -7.13 -4.99 13.54
C ALA A 441 -6.52 -6.35 13.16
N SER A 442 -7.13 -7.09 12.24
CA SER A 442 -6.50 -8.31 11.72
C SER A 442 -6.87 -8.63 10.28
N LEU A 443 -5.96 -9.34 9.60
CA LEU A 443 -6.15 -9.84 8.24
C LEU A 443 -7.41 -10.72 8.15
N LEU A 444 -7.59 -11.66 9.09
CA LEU A 444 -8.78 -12.50 9.14
C LEU A 444 -10.08 -11.68 9.26
N GLN A 445 -10.08 -10.58 10.03
CA GLN A 445 -11.29 -9.77 10.17
C GLN A 445 -11.60 -8.97 8.90
N TYR A 446 -10.59 -8.59 8.12
CA TYR A 446 -10.80 -8.00 6.80
C TYR A 446 -11.47 -9.01 5.86
N ASP A 447 -10.95 -10.24 5.79
CA ASP A 447 -11.53 -11.30 4.96
C ASP A 447 -12.97 -11.63 5.36
N LEU A 448 -13.22 -11.72 6.67
CA LEU A 448 -14.57 -11.96 7.19
C LEU A 448 -15.53 -10.80 6.87
N LEU A 449 -15.03 -9.56 6.83
CA LEU A 449 -15.81 -8.42 6.36
C LEU A 449 -16.17 -8.57 4.88
N LEU A 450 -15.25 -9.01 4.02
CA LEU A 450 -15.51 -9.27 2.59
C LEU A 450 -16.64 -10.31 2.40
N PHE A 451 -16.65 -11.38 3.19
CA PHE A 451 -17.74 -12.34 3.18
C PHE A 451 -19.05 -11.76 3.73
N ARG A 452 -18.99 -10.94 4.80
CA ARG A 452 -20.16 -10.32 5.42
C ARG A 452 -20.86 -9.31 4.51
N VAL A 453 -20.13 -8.61 3.65
CA VAL A 453 -20.71 -7.73 2.63
C VAL A 453 -21.28 -8.48 1.42
N GLY A 454 -20.92 -9.76 1.29
CA GLY A 454 -21.30 -10.65 0.19
C GLY A 454 -20.43 -10.48 -1.05
N LEU A 455 -20.30 -11.57 -1.82
CA LEU A 455 -19.57 -11.59 -3.09
C LEU A 455 -20.20 -10.66 -4.14
N LEU A 456 -19.44 -10.37 -5.19
CA LEU A 456 -19.94 -9.73 -6.39
C LEU A 456 -21.06 -10.57 -7.04
N PRO A 457 -22.10 -9.94 -7.62
CA PRO A 457 -23.11 -10.66 -8.40
C PRO A 457 -22.50 -11.46 -9.56
N GLU A 458 -23.12 -12.58 -9.93
CA GLU A 458 -22.59 -13.49 -10.94
C GLU A 458 -22.37 -12.82 -12.31
N ASP A 459 -23.25 -11.91 -12.72
CA ASP A 459 -23.09 -11.15 -13.97
C ASP A 459 -21.88 -10.19 -13.94
N VAL A 460 -21.54 -9.67 -12.75
CA VAL A 460 -20.33 -8.87 -12.55
C VAL A 460 -19.10 -9.77 -12.59
N GLN A 461 -19.14 -10.92 -11.91
CA GLN A 461 -18.06 -11.91 -11.95
C GLN A 461 -17.80 -12.40 -13.38
N GLN A 462 -18.84 -12.67 -14.16
CA GLN A 462 -18.69 -13.09 -15.56
C GLN A 462 -18.00 -12.01 -16.40
N ARG A 463 -18.38 -10.74 -16.26
CA ARG A 463 -17.71 -9.63 -16.97
C ARG A 463 -16.25 -9.47 -16.57
N LEU A 464 -15.90 -9.73 -15.30
CA LEU A 464 -14.51 -9.72 -14.85
C LEU A 464 -13.73 -10.88 -15.47
N ARG A 465 -14.33 -12.08 -15.56
CA ARG A 465 -13.71 -13.23 -16.23
C ARG A 465 -13.50 -12.98 -17.72
N ASP A 466 -14.47 -12.39 -18.40
CA ASP A 466 -14.39 -12.07 -19.83
C ASP A 466 -13.25 -11.08 -20.14
N GLY A 467 -12.84 -10.28 -19.16
CA GLY A 467 -11.68 -9.38 -19.25
C GLY A 467 -10.31 -10.05 -19.06
N MET A 468 -10.26 -11.35 -18.77
CA MET A 468 -9.03 -12.10 -18.48
C MET A 468 -8.67 -13.05 -19.62
N GLY A 469 -7.36 -13.23 -19.84
CA GLY A 469 -6.83 -14.17 -20.84
C GLY A 469 -6.76 -15.62 -20.34
N GLU A 470 -6.62 -16.56 -21.27
CA GLU A 470 -6.52 -18.01 -20.99
C GLU A 470 -5.43 -18.35 -19.96
N ASP A 471 -4.28 -17.67 -20.02
CA ASP A 471 -3.16 -17.86 -19.08
C ASP A 471 -3.57 -17.65 -17.62
N PHE A 472 -4.49 -16.71 -17.35
CA PHE A 472 -4.99 -16.48 -15.99
C PHE A 472 -5.82 -17.67 -15.51
N PHE A 473 -6.63 -18.28 -16.38
CA PHE A 473 -7.42 -19.46 -16.04
C PHE A 473 -6.61 -20.77 -16.08
N ALA A 474 -5.37 -20.73 -16.60
CA ALA A 474 -4.40 -21.81 -16.48
C ALA A 474 -3.72 -21.86 -15.10
N LEU A 475 -3.84 -20.81 -14.29
CA LEU A 475 -3.34 -20.79 -12.91
C LEU A 475 -4.00 -21.88 -12.06
N ARG A 476 -3.23 -22.41 -11.12
CA ARG A 476 -3.59 -23.50 -10.21
C ARG A 476 -3.09 -23.19 -8.80
N HIS A 477 -3.57 -23.93 -7.81
CA HIS A 477 -3.23 -23.76 -6.39
C HIS A 477 -1.73 -23.56 -6.12
N ALA A 478 -0.86 -24.30 -6.82
CA ALA A 478 0.58 -24.26 -6.63
C ALA A 478 1.29 -23.05 -7.30
N HIS A 479 0.59 -22.15 -8.00
CA HIS A 479 1.23 -20.95 -8.56
C HIS A 479 1.46 -19.90 -7.46
N SER A 480 2.64 -19.27 -7.48
CA SER A 480 2.98 -18.24 -6.47
C SER A 480 2.17 -16.96 -6.68
N VAL A 481 1.92 -16.23 -5.59
CA VAL A 481 1.25 -14.92 -5.62
C VAL A 481 1.97 -13.93 -6.55
N ASP A 482 3.30 -13.99 -6.66
CA ASP A 482 4.04 -13.15 -7.62
C ASP A 482 3.66 -13.46 -9.07
N HIS A 483 3.52 -14.74 -9.43
CA HIS A 483 3.09 -15.14 -10.77
C HIS A 483 1.63 -14.75 -11.03
N ILE A 484 0.73 -15.07 -10.08
CA ILE A 484 -0.70 -14.75 -10.15
C ILE A 484 -0.89 -13.22 -10.31
N SER A 485 -0.22 -12.44 -9.48
CA SER A 485 -0.28 -10.97 -9.52
C SER A 485 0.38 -10.40 -10.77
N GLY A 486 1.42 -11.04 -11.31
CA GLY A 486 2.05 -10.64 -12.57
C GLY A 486 1.08 -10.73 -13.75
N LEU A 487 0.35 -11.84 -13.88
CA LEU A 487 -0.68 -12.00 -14.90
C LEU A 487 -1.86 -11.05 -14.70
N ALA A 488 -2.35 -10.90 -13.46
CA ALA A 488 -3.41 -9.95 -13.15
C ALA A 488 -2.99 -8.51 -13.48
N LEU A 489 -1.76 -8.12 -13.15
CA LEU A 489 -1.21 -6.80 -13.47
C LEU A 489 -1.09 -6.59 -14.97
N GLN A 490 -0.61 -7.59 -15.72
CA GLN A 490 -0.51 -7.50 -17.18
C GLN A 490 -1.88 -7.23 -17.81
N GLN A 491 -2.94 -7.92 -17.35
CA GLN A 491 -4.29 -7.69 -17.86
C GLN A 491 -4.86 -6.33 -17.41
N LEU A 492 -4.63 -5.91 -16.16
CA LEU A 492 -5.01 -4.58 -15.71
C LEU A 492 -4.35 -3.49 -16.56
N ARG A 493 -3.05 -3.61 -16.87
CA ARG A 493 -2.32 -2.66 -17.73
C ARG A 493 -2.88 -2.61 -19.15
N LYS A 494 -3.26 -3.77 -19.69
CA LYS A 494 -3.84 -3.88 -21.04
C LYS A 494 -5.23 -3.27 -21.11
N ASN A 495 -6.08 -3.55 -20.13
CA ASN A 495 -7.48 -3.15 -20.13
C ASN A 495 -7.69 -1.73 -19.60
N TYR A 496 -6.81 -1.28 -18.70
CA TYR A 496 -6.90 -0.01 -17.97
C TYR A 496 -5.52 0.67 -17.88
N PRO A 497 -4.95 1.12 -19.01
CA PRO A 497 -3.61 1.71 -19.06
C PRO A 497 -3.47 2.98 -18.20
N GLU A 498 -4.57 3.62 -17.80
CA GLU A 498 -4.58 4.76 -16.91
C GLU A 498 -4.02 4.46 -15.52
N PHE A 499 -4.00 3.19 -15.05
CA PHE A 499 -3.46 2.86 -13.73
C PHE A 499 -1.92 2.81 -13.66
N VAL A 500 -1.22 2.83 -14.80
CA VAL A 500 0.19 2.41 -14.85
C VAL A 500 1.15 3.51 -14.46
N ASP A 501 0.94 4.72 -15.00
CA ASP A 501 1.83 5.87 -14.79
C ASP A 501 1.08 7.18 -15.02
N HIS A 502 0.03 7.39 -14.24
CA HIS A 502 -0.87 8.52 -14.43
C HIS A 502 -0.85 9.47 -13.22
N PRO A 503 -0.74 10.80 -13.45
CA PRO A 503 -0.60 11.79 -12.37
C PRO A 503 -1.84 11.88 -11.47
N ARG A 504 -2.99 11.33 -11.88
CA ARG A 504 -4.17 11.17 -11.00
C ARG A 504 -3.90 10.23 -9.82
N TYR A 505 -3.11 9.18 -10.04
CA TYR A 505 -2.93 8.08 -9.08
C TYR A 505 -1.55 8.06 -8.45
N LEU A 506 -0.52 8.49 -9.16
CA LEU A 506 0.86 8.46 -8.68
C LEU A 506 1.41 9.85 -8.38
N ASP A 507 2.21 9.90 -7.33
CA ASP A 507 3.02 11.03 -6.93
C ASP A 507 4.49 10.69 -7.09
N HIS A 508 5.27 11.64 -7.62
CA HIS A 508 6.68 11.43 -7.91
C HIS A 508 7.52 12.31 -6.99
N TRP A 509 8.60 11.74 -6.46
CA TRP A 509 9.46 12.39 -5.50
C TRP A 509 10.90 12.02 -5.80
N TYR A 510 11.83 12.96 -5.65
CA TYR A 510 13.22 12.61 -5.39
C TYR A 510 13.35 12.21 -3.93
N SER A 511 13.81 10.99 -3.68
CA SER A 511 14.14 10.46 -2.36
C SER A 511 15.63 10.59 -2.12
N ALA A 512 16.02 11.36 -1.10
CA ALA A 512 17.40 11.41 -0.63
C ALA A 512 17.84 10.05 -0.05
N GLY A 513 16.92 9.32 0.60
CA GLY A 513 17.20 8.01 1.19
C GLY A 513 17.54 6.93 0.15
N TYR A 514 16.92 6.97 -1.03
CA TYR A 514 17.29 6.09 -2.16
C TYR A 514 18.32 6.74 -3.11
N GLY A 515 18.51 8.06 -3.04
CA GLY A 515 19.29 8.82 -4.03
C GLY A 515 18.69 8.78 -5.44
N LYS A 516 17.37 8.53 -5.55
CA LYS A 516 16.65 8.25 -6.81
C LYS A 516 15.25 8.85 -6.76
N GLU A 517 14.64 8.95 -7.93
CA GLU A 517 13.20 9.17 -8.02
C GLU A 517 12.44 7.95 -7.47
N VAL A 518 11.37 8.21 -6.72
CA VAL A 518 10.39 7.23 -6.29
C VAL A 518 9.00 7.66 -6.72
N ALA A 519 8.17 6.70 -7.13
CA ALA A 519 6.77 6.91 -7.42
C ALA A 519 5.93 6.12 -6.40
N ALA A 520 4.90 6.76 -5.84
CA ALA A 520 4.00 6.15 -4.86
C ALA A 520 2.55 6.56 -5.12
N VAL A 521 1.60 5.72 -4.71
CA VAL A 521 0.17 6.01 -4.88
C VAL A 521 -0.26 7.20 -4.01
N LYS A 522 -1.03 8.13 -4.57
CA LYS A 522 -1.57 9.30 -3.88
C LYS A 522 -2.61 8.91 -2.82
N PRO A 523 -2.84 9.76 -1.81
CA PRO A 523 -3.93 9.56 -0.87
C PRO A 523 -5.28 9.46 -1.59
N VAL A 524 -6.14 8.57 -1.09
CA VAL A 524 -7.47 8.32 -1.64
C VAL A 524 -8.46 9.43 -1.25
N VAL A 525 -8.36 9.89 -0.02
CA VAL A 525 -9.36 10.76 0.63
C VAL A 525 -9.06 12.22 0.31
N GLU A 526 -10.08 12.95 -0.14
CA GLU A 526 -10.07 14.41 -0.24
C GLU A 526 -11.08 14.98 0.78
N ILE A 527 -10.67 15.96 1.57
CA ILE A 527 -11.53 16.61 2.56
C ILE A 527 -11.48 18.12 2.37
N GLU A 528 -12.63 18.74 2.20
CA GLU A 528 -12.73 20.18 2.02
C GLU A 528 -12.07 20.96 3.17
N GLY A 529 -11.15 21.86 2.82
CA GLY A 529 -10.45 22.73 3.77
C GLY A 529 -9.30 22.05 4.53
N LEU A 530 -8.98 20.79 4.24
CA LEU A 530 -7.85 20.08 4.84
C LEU A 530 -6.86 19.62 3.76
N GLU A 531 -5.59 19.53 4.11
CA GLU A 531 -4.55 19.00 3.23
C GLU A 531 -4.35 17.51 3.54
N ILE A 532 -4.45 16.65 2.53
CA ILE A 532 -4.15 15.22 2.64
C ILE A 532 -3.08 14.89 1.60
N SER A 533 -1.83 14.79 2.05
CA SER A 533 -0.66 14.53 1.22
C SER A 533 0.54 14.09 2.05
N PHE A 534 1.47 13.39 1.42
CA PHE A 534 2.76 13.08 2.04
C PHE A 534 3.63 14.33 2.16
N GLN A 535 4.39 14.40 3.25
CA GLN A 535 5.36 15.47 3.49
C GLN A 535 6.76 15.14 2.97
N ARG A 536 7.04 13.86 2.72
CA ARG A 536 8.39 13.35 2.42
C ARG A 536 8.32 12.08 1.58
N ALA A 537 9.41 11.79 0.90
CA ALA A 537 9.52 10.63 0.03
C ALA A 537 9.71 9.33 0.84
N SER A 538 9.52 8.21 0.16
CA SER A 538 9.86 6.89 0.69
C SER A 538 11.37 6.70 0.79
N ARG A 539 11.83 5.77 1.62
CA ARG A 539 13.25 5.53 1.91
C ARG A 539 13.52 4.11 2.43
N PRO A 540 14.77 3.60 2.30
CA PRO A 540 15.14 2.31 2.88
C PRO A 540 15.07 2.30 4.42
N ASN A 541 14.90 1.11 5.00
CA ASN A 541 15.06 0.91 6.44
C ASN A 541 16.46 1.32 6.90
N GLY A 542 16.57 2.03 8.02
CA GLY A 542 17.85 2.47 8.59
C GLY A 542 18.55 3.56 7.77
N ALA A 543 17.82 4.30 6.94
CA ALA A 543 18.35 5.46 6.23
C ALA A 543 18.49 6.69 7.13
N ASP A 544 17.76 6.73 8.25
CA ASP A 544 17.69 7.89 9.13
C ASP A 544 18.24 7.61 10.53
N GLU A 545 18.58 8.68 11.22
CA GLU A 545 18.80 8.67 12.67
C GLU A 545 17.48 8.46 13.43
N ALA A 546 17.56 7.78 14.57
CA ALA A 546 16.41 7.56 15.45
C ALA A 546 16.10 8.83 16.27
N THR A 547 15.52 9.84 15.62
CA THR A 547 15.18 11.16 16.18
C THR A 547 13.86 11.70 15.64
N TRP A 548 13.18 12.56 16.41
CA TRP A 548 12.02 13.34 15.95
C TRP A 548 12.41 14.58 15.13
N GLU A 549 13.70 14.92 15.07
CA GLU A 549 14.21 15.99 14.20
C GLU A 549 14.36 15.48 12.78
N PHE A 550 13.25 15.48 12.04
CA PHE A 550 13.27 15.04 10.66
C PHE A 550 13.95 16.08 9.76
N ARG A 551 15.10 15.69 9.21
CA ARG A 551 15.83 16.45 8.19
C ARG A 551 15.84 15.62 6.92
N ASP A 552 15.35 16.18 5.83
CA ASP A 552 15.36 15.50 4.54
C ASP A 552 15.81 16.43 3.41
N GLY A 553 16.37 15.81 2.36
CA GLY A 553 16.64 16.43 1.07
C GLY A 553 15.64 15.97 0.01
N ASP A 554 14.47 15.51 0.46
CA ASP A 554 13.43 15.01 -0.41
C ASP A 554 12.76 16.18 -1.13
N ARG A 555 12.32 15.96 -2.37
CA ARG A 555 11.55 16.97 -3.10
C ARG A 555 10.51 16.31 -3.98
N ARG A 556 9.29 16.83 -3.95
CA ARG A 556 8.23 16.42 -4.86
C ARG A 556 8.62 16.83 -6.29
N ILE A 557 8.46 15.92 -7.24
CA ILE A 557 8.73 16.14 -8.66
C ILE A 557 7.40 16.43 -9.34
N GLU A 558 7.32 17.57 -10.03
CA GLU A 558 6.15 17.90 -10.83
C GLU A 558 6.19 17.13 -12.16
N VAL A 559 5.19 16.27 -12.37
CA VAL A 559 4.99 15.58 -13.65
C VAL A 559 3.87 16.31 -14.39
N ASN A 560 4.25 17.14 -15.38
CA ASN A 560 3.40 17.81 -16.38
C ASN A 560 2.11 18.49 -15.87
N GLY A 561 2.23 19.73 -15.36
CA GLY A 561 1.31 20.84 -15.67
C GLY A 561 -0.15 20.82 -15.18
N VAL A 562 -0.64 19.76 -14.50
CA VAL A 562 -2.04 19.74 -14.01
C VAL A 562 -2.08 19.73 -12.48
N TYR A 563 -2.14 20.93 -11.90
CA TYR A 563 -2.87 21.16 -10.66
C TYR A 563 -3.99 22.15 -10.92
N HIS A 564 -5.20 21.80 -10.51
CA HIS A 564 -6.21 22.79 -10.17
C HIS A 564 -5.61 23.68 -9.09
N ARG A 565 -5.25 24.92 -9.43
CA ARG A 565 -4.98 25.96 -8.43
C ARG A 565 -6.23 26.06 -7.54
N SER A 566 -6.05 25.75 -6.27
CA SER A 566 -6.92 26.25 -5.23
C SER A 566 -6.94 27.78 -5.36
N ASN A 567 -8.15 28.35 -5.39
CA ASN A 567 -8.36 29.79 -5.44
C ASN A 567 -7.78 30.44 -4.17
N THR A 568 -6.54 30.89 -4.23
CA THR A 568 -6.07 32.05 -3.46
C THR A 568 -5.93 33.20 -4.43
N SER A 569 -6.95 34.06 -4.42
CA SER A 569 -6.99 35.29 -5.20
C SER A 569 -5.91 36.26 -4.73
N HIS A 570 -4.78 36.29 -5.43
CA HIS A 570 -4.00 37.51 -5.59
C HIS A 570 -3.93 37.87 -7.06
N THR A 571 -4.72 38.89 -7.39
CA THR A 571 -4.74 39.62 -8.65
C THR A 571 -3.36 40.16 -8.99
N MET A 572 -2.76 39.68 -10.09
CA MET A 572 -2.06 40.50 -11.07
C MET A 572 -2.13 39.80 -12.43
N GLY A 573 -2.50 40.56 -13.45
CA GLY A 573 -3.01 40.06 -14.71
C GLY A 573 -1.96 39.67 -15.75
N SER A 574 -2.31 38.69 -16.57
CA SER A 574 -2.30 38.77 -18.03
C SER A 574 -2.97 37.51 -18.58
N GLN A 575 -4.04 37.68 -19.36
CA GLN A 575 -4.62 36.61 -20.17
C GLN A 575 -3.73 36.45 -21.41
N ALA A 576 -3.03 35.32 -21.54
CA ALA A 576 -2.41 34.91 -22.80
C ALA A 576 -3.20 33.73 -23.38
N ASN A 577 -3.76 33.94 -24.57
CA ASN A 577 -4.54 32.98 -25.34
C ASN A 577 -3.71 31.73 -25.69
N ALA A 578 -4.22 30.55 -25.36
CA ALA A 578 -3.60 29.25 -25.63
C ALA A 578 -3.59 28.81 -27.12
N ASN A 579 -3.83 29.73 -28.07
CA ASN A 579 -3.91 29.43 -29.52
C ASN A 579 -3.26 30.53 -30.39
N ALA A 580 -2.32 31.31 -29.84
CA ALA A 580 -1.55 32.26 -30.66
C ALA A 580 -0.41 31.51 -31.39
N PRO A 581 -0.20 31.73 -32.71
CA PRO A 581 0.98 31.21 -33.41
C PRO A 581 2.26 31.72 -32.72
N LEU A 582 3.32 30.89 -32.68
CA LEU A 582 4.60 31.21 -32.05
C LEU A 582 5.14 32.54 -32.59
N GLY A 583 4.89 33.62 -31.85
CA GLY A 583 5.26 34.97 -32.27
C GLY A 583 6.76 35.18 -32.19
N LYS A 584 7.29 36.12 -32.99
CA LYS A 584 8.71 36.52 -32.93
C LYS A 584 9.13 36.96 -31.52
N GLU A 585 8.20 37.52 -30.74
CA GLU A 585 8.43 37.90 -29.34
C GLU A 585 8.60 36.68 -28.43
N PHE A 586 7.74 35.66 -28.55
CA PHE A 586 7.86 34.41 -27.79
C PHE A 586 9.16 33.67 -28.10
N THR A 587 9.55 33.57 -29.38
CA THR A 587 10.84 32.97 -29.77
C THR A 587 12.02 33.69 -29.14
N LYS A 588 11.95 35.03 -29.04
CA LYS A 588 12.99 35.83 -28.38
C LYS A 588 13.03 35.54 -26.87
N GLU A 589 11.88 35.48 -26.19
CA GLU A 589 11.80 35.16 -24.76
C GLU A 589 12.43 33.80 -24.43
N VAL A 590 12.19 32.77 -25.26
CA VAL A 590 12.78 31.44 -25.09
C VAL A 590 14.30 31.45 -25.31
N ILE A 591 14.80 32.27 -26.24
CA ILE A 591 16.25 32.41 -26.44
C ILE A 591 16.89 33.16 -25.26
N ASP A 592 16.23 34.21 -24.79
CA ASP A 592 16.71 35.05 -23.68
C ASP A 592 16.65 34.32 -22.32
N SER A 593 15.85 33.24 -22.20
CA SER A 593 15.83 32.40 -20.99
C SER A 593 17.10 31.54 -20.82
N MET A 594 17.99 31.49 -21.80
CA MET A 594 19.30 30.85 -21.64
C MET A 594 20.17 31.67 -20.67
N GLY A 595 20.32 31.13 -19.45
CA GLY A 595 21.03 31.79 -18.35
C GLY A 595 22.46 32.24 -18.70
N PRO A 596 23.01 33.27 -18.03
CA PRO A 596 24.25 33.93 -18.44
C PRO A 596 25.49 33.03 -18.48
N ALA A 597 25.45 31.86 -17.83
CA ALA A 597 26.53 30.88 -17.80
C ALA A 597 26.53 29.89 -18.98
N THR A 598 25.57 29.96 -19.92
CA THR A 598 25.56 29.10 -21.12
C THR A 598 26.81 29.35 -21.97
N ASP A 599 27.53 28.28 -22.30
CA ASP A 599 28.69 28.29 -23.18
C ASP A 599 28.41 29.10 -24.48
N PRO A 600 29.33 29.97 -24.93
CA PRO A 600 29.08 30.85 -26.08
C PRO A 600 28.73 30.09 -27.36
N ARG A 601 29.38 28.94 -27.62
CA ARG A 601 29.10 28.12 -28.80
C ARG A 601 27.74 27.44 -28.68
N MET A 602 27.42 26.91 -27.50
CA MET A 602 26.11 26.32 -27.26
C MET A 602 24.99 27.36 -27.38
N ARG A 603 25.19 28.58 -26.87
CA ARG A 603 24.23 29.68 -26.99
C ARG A 603 23.96 30.02 -28.45
N GLU A 604 24.99 30.09 -29.28
CA GLU A 604 24.85 30.32 -30.73
C GLU A 604 24.04 29.21 -31.41
N VAL A 605 24.41 27.95 -31.17
CA VAL A 605 23.77 26.77 -31.77
C VAL A 605 22.31 26.66 -31.33
N MET A 606 22.03 26.73 -30.03
CA MET A 606 20.67 26.61 -29.49
C MET A 606 19.79 27.79 -29.92
N SER A 607 20.32 29.02 -29.97
CA SER A 607 19.57 30.16 -30.48
C SER A 607 19.14 29.97 -31.94
N SER A 608 20.02 29.37 -32.77
CA SER A 608 19.70 29.09 -34.17
C SER A 608 18.68 27.96 -34.30
N LEU A 609 18.86 26.87 -33.53
CA LEU A 609 17.96 25.74 -33.51
C LEU A 609 16.55 26.14 -33.06
N ILE A 610 16.42 26.90 -31.97
CA ILE A 610 15.13 27.38 -31.45
C ILE A 610 14.40 28.22 -32.51
N ARG A 611 15.13 29.12 -33.20
CA ARG A 611 14.56 29.91 -34.29
C ARG A 611 13.97 29.04 -35.40
N HIS A 612 14.77 28.10 -35.91
CA HIS A 612 14.33 27.24 -37.02
C HIS A 612 13.22 26.27 -36.60
N LEU A 613 13.25 25.76 -35.35
CA LEU A 613 12.18 24.89 -34.84
C LEU A 613 10.87 25.65 -34.67
N HIS A 614 10.89 26.87 -34.14
CA HIS A 614 9.68 27.69 -34.02
C HIS A 614 9.14 28.11 -35.39
N GLU A 615 10.03 28.41 -36.35
CA GLU A 615 9.65 28.70 -37.73
C GLU A 615 9.04 27.48 -38.42
N PHE A 616 9.66 26.30 -38.30
CA PHE A 616 9.11 25.03 -38.77
C PHE A 616 7.73 24.74 -38.15
N ALA A 617 7.60 24.85 -36.83
CA ALA A 617 6.34 24.61 -36.13
C ALA A 617 5.23 25.57 -36.61
N THR A 618 5.59 26.82 -36.92
CA THR A 618 4.67 27.81 -37.48
C THR A 618 4.33 27.49 -38.94
N GLU A 619 5.33 27.12 -39.75
CA GLU A 619 5.18 26.80 -41.18
C GLU A 619 4.19 25.66 -41.40
N VAL A 620 4.30 24.58 -40.61
CA VAL A 620 3.45 23.39 -40.76
C VAL A 620 2.20 23.41 -39.87
N GLN A 621 1.97 24.49 -39.10
CA GLN A 621 0.92 24.57 -38.08
C GLN A 621 0.94 23.37 -37.11
N LEU A 622 2.15 23.03 -36.66
CA LEU A 622 2.42 21.83 -35.88
C LEU A 622 1.58 21.78 -34.61
N THR A 623 0.79 20.72 -34.46
CA THR A 623 0.00 20.49 -33.25
C THR A 623 0.83 19.83 -32.14
N THR A 624 0.36 19.94 -30.90
CA THR A 624 0.99 19.27 -29.75
C THR A 624 1.02 17.74 -29.96
N ASP A 625 -0.04 17.15 -30.49
CA ASP A 625 -0.12 15.70 -30.71
C ASP A 625 0.88 15.23 -31.77
N GLU A 626 1.05 15.98 -32.86
CA GLU A 626 2.04 15.68 -33.91
C GLU A 626 3.48 15.83 -33.40
N TRP A 627 3.75 16.85 -32.58
CA TRP A 627 5.05 17.00 -31.93
C TRP A 627 5.34 15.82 -30.99
N MET A 628 4.36 15.42 -30.18
CA MET A 628 4.52 14.28 -29.26
C MET A 628 4.70 12.97 -30.02
N ALA A 629 4.06 12.78 -31.17
CA ALA A 629 4.32 11.63 -32.05
C ALA A 629 5.76 11.62 -32.57
N GLY A 630 6.32 12.77 -32.96
CA GLY A 630 7.72 12.90 -33.34
C GLY A 630 8.70 12.57 -32.20
N VAL A 631 8.41 13.04 -30.98
CA VAL A 631 9.19 12.70 -29.78
C VAL A 631 9.15 11.20 -29.48
N GLN A 632 7.97 10.57 -29.61
CA GLN A 632 7.82 9.11 -29.45
C GLN A 632 8.64 8.34 -30.49
N MET A 633 8.66 8.79 -31.74
CA MET A 633 9.48 8.19 -32.81
C MET A 633 10.98 8.23 -32.46
N ILE A 634 11.49 9.38 -31.99
CA ILE A 634 12.90 9.52 -31.59
C ILE A 634 13.22 8.62 -30.39
N ASN A 635 12.34 8.57 -29.38
CA ASN A 635 12.52 7.67 -28.22
C ASN A 635 12.51 6.20 -28.63
N TRP A 636 11.64 5.81 -29.56
CA TRP A 636 11.58 4.46 -30.10
C TRP A 636 12.86 4.09 -30.87
N ALA A 637 13.40 4.98 -31.70
CA ALA A 637 14.69 4.79 -32.35
C ALA A 637 15.83 4.60 -31.33
N GLY A 638 15.83 5.40 -30.25
CA GLY A 638 16.77 5.21 -29.14
C GLY A 638 16.67 3.82 -28.49
N GLN A 639 15.45 3.31 -28.26
CA GLN A 639 15.22 2.00 -27.66
C GLN A 639 15.56 0.82 -28.58
N MET A 640 15.54 1.02 -29.90
CA MET A 640 15.95 0.02 -30.89
C MET A 640 17.47 -0.02 -31.11
N SER A 641 18.21 0.96 -30.61
CA SER A 641 19.65 1.04 -30.80
C SER A 641 20.37 -0.01 -29.94
N ASP A 642 21.36 -0.68 -30.53
CA ASP A 642 22.22 -1.65 -29.87
C ASP A 642 23.70 -1.40 -30.22
N ASP A 643 24.61 -2.25 -29.70
CA ASP A 643 26.05 -2.13 -29.92
C ASP A 643 26.48 -2.33 -31.39
N LYS A 644 25.57 -2.73 -32.28
CA LYS A 644 25.83 -3.00 -33.70
C LYS A 644 25.10 -2.04 -34.63
N ARG A 645 24.00 -1.42 -34.18
CA ARG A 645 23.16 -0.52 -34.98
C ARG A 645 22.60 0.61 -34.12
N ASN A 646 22.98 1.84 -34.48
CA ASN A 646 22.46 3.05 -33.85
C ASN A 646 21.35 3.63 -34.73
N GLU A 647 20.09 3.37 -34.39
CA GLU A 647 18.94 3.90 -35.14
C GLU A 647 18.80 5.42 -34.94
N GLY A 648 19.33 5.97 -33.84
CA GLY A 648 19.43 7.42 -33.66
C GLY A 648 20.35 8.08 -34.71
N GLN A 649 21.43 7.40 -35.08
CA GLN A 649 22.33 7.83 -36.16
C GLN A 649 21.62 7.84 -37.52
N LEU A 650 20.81 6.82 -37.81
CA LEU A 650 20.02 6.76 -39.04
C LEU A 650 18.95 7.87 -39.12
N VAL A 651 18.39 8.29 -37.98
CA VAL A 651 17.53 9.47 -37.93
C VAL A 651 18.32 10.73 -38.29
N CYS A 652 19.57 10.87 -37.84
CA CYS A 652 20.44 11.98 -38.24
C CYS A 652 20.78 11.96 -39.74
N ASP A 653 20.98 10.78 -40.33
CA ASP A 653 21.19 10.61 -41.78
C ASP A 653 19.96 11.06 -42.57
N VAL A 654 18.75 10.66 -42.14
CA VAL A 654 17.48 11.05 -42.78
C VAL A 654 17.27 12.57 -42.70
N LEU A 655 17.69 13.19 -41.59
CA LEU A 655 17.62 14.64 -41.40
C LEU A 655 18.78 15.40 -42.08
N GLY A 656 19.75 14.69 -42.67
CA GLY A 656 20.88 15.28 -43.40
C GLY A 656 21.90 16.00 -42.51
N LEU A 657 21.99 15.63 -41.24
CA LEU A 657 22.93 16.24 -40.29
C LEU A 657 24.27 15.47 -40.20
N GLU A 658 24.34 14.27 -40.78
CA GLU A 658 25.51 13.39 -40.75
C GLU A 658 25.98 12.91 -42.14
N SER A 659 25.61 13.63 -43.21
CA SER A 659 26.08 13.34 -44.58
C SER A 659 27.45 13.93 -44.91
#